data_AF-A0AAN6RMF9-F1
#
_entry.id   AF-A0AAN6RMF9-F1
#
_cell.length_a   1.000
_cell.length_b   1.000
_cell.length_c   1.000
_cell.angle_alpha   90.00
_cell.angle_beta   90.00
_cell.angle_gamma   90.00
#
_symmetry.space_group_name_H-M   'P 1'
#
loop_
_entity.id
_entity.type
_entity.pdbx_description
1 polymer ?
#
loop_
_entity_poly.entity_id
_entity_poly.type
_entity_poly.pdbx_seq_one_letter_code
_entity_poly.pdbx_strand_id
1 'polypeptide(L)'
;MARRQPWRGALGVLFLLLVGIDFAASHSHDDHHSAVASSNHNNNSTIESAKDLVAKALLNLTGIGLARFRHTATSTPDHCHGNANSQGYHIPPELAEAARILAESSPQLPTGNHSEVVASARSKFIRHGGPTSDKTNTPLHLQTPEGRLSVYDGVGGSSQESGNASNGYWMLDMASQGARPLAPSGYQVWRNVRDYGTVGDGVTDDTAAINRAIWSAGRRGADCDTVPAVVYFPAGTYLVSSSLTQGCNTQLLGDVTGKSPTLLAASSFVGMGVITSRANTSGSKGHPNTNNGFRSIRDLKIDLQLASATAYICGIVWQAAHGASIENIEFYMRYTSDGRSNQGGIYVLSGSGGLLADLIFVGGGTVAYFENQEITTDHLVFLHGGGVWIYGDSVWTMHDCVFESCSHGVIVEGRAGRLDNTKPPAGSLTLIDSIFSDTTTGASLFLSSNSTTLHLENCAFYGATNAVVVDPLHARVLLAADPTGNLVVDNWESGSNPSSAAHIPPTARNPALSDKQYPAMAPSLLTRRRPSYATLPSGKVMNVKALGAAGDGVTDDTAVLNAILDGAVNTSSVVFFPFGVYRVEDTLRVPVGSRIVGPAWARIVGAGSKFGDETRPRAVVQVGRSGEAGVVEIQGMVFAVEEDAAGAVVVEWNVRETSLASAGLWDSHIRVGDAKATGLQAEDSASTVTTKPRGRGPLLLMHLAPGSTAYIENSWLSAADHDAETASLDHDVYASRGLLVDADHAWLWATTIDCQYQISNPNDILMVPSPPKPAVENDPPKFAGYRVWTTSALETMNLALPSVCTSALTQPIHCHAHTKTFVALKDLPVSLGDPSLTDAICDPSCGDSLKTWSDRVTLACEGHTISDMPPALRGSRVWAGYNVTCLRDPSSGEYCS
;
A
#
# COMPACT_ATOMS: atom_id res chain seq x y z
N MET A 1 -14.21 -3.35 -22.34
CA MET A 1 -15.33 -2.78 -21.53
C MET A 1 -15.30 -1.24 -21.37
N ALA A 2 -14.24 -0.52 -21.76
CA ALA A 2 -14.13 0.94 -21.55
C ALA A 2 -14.95 1.87 -22.51
N ARG A 3 -15.85 1.35 -23.36
CA ARG A 3 -16.74 2.17 -24.25
C ARG A 3 -18.22 2.21 -23.82
N ARG A 4 -18.63 1.62 -22.70
CA ARG A 4 -20.05 1.63 -22.28
C ARG A 4 -20.30 2.44 -21.00
N GLN A 5 -19.63 3.59 -20.84
CA GLN A 5 -19.75 4.40 -19.63
C GLN A 5 -20.98 5.32 -19.46
N PRO A 6 -21.88 5.58 -20.44
CA PRO A 6 -23.10 6.37 -20.12
C PRO A 6 -24.35 5.54 -19.78
N TRP A 7 -24.31 4.20 -19.76
CA TRP A 7 -25.53 3.36 -19.62
C TRP A 7 -25.78 2.77 -18.21
N ARG A 8 -25.26 3.43 -17.15
CA ARG A 8 -25.18 2.85 -15.79
C ARG A 8 -26.48 2.79 -14.99
N GLY A 9 -27.58 3.39 -15.44
CA GLY A 9 -28.92 3.18 -14.85
C GLY A 9 -29.69 2.04 -15.51
N ALA A 10 -29.72 1.99 -16.85
CA ALA A 10 -30.59 1.09 -17.60
C ALA A 10 -30.09 -0.38 -17.67
N LEU A 11 -28.78 -0.63 -17.47
CA LEU A 11 -28.22 -1.99 -17.51
C LEU A 11 -28.43 -2.78 -16.21
N GLY A 12 -28.39 -2.14 -15.04
CA GLY A 12 -28.75 -2.80 -13.77
C GLY A 12 -30.24 -3.17 -13.71
N VAL A 13 -31.07 -2.36 -14.37
CA VAL A 13 -32.52 -2.57 -14.55
C VAL A 13 -32.80 -3.74 -15.48
N LEU A 14 -32.13 -3.79 -16.63
CA LEU A 14 -32.24 -4.92 -17.55
C LEU A 14 -31.69 -6.20 -16.91
N PHE A 15 -30.70 -6.09 -16.02
CA PHE A 15 -30.07 -7.21 -15.32
C PHE A 15 -30.96 -7.84 -14.24
N LEU A 16 -31.59 -7.05 -13.35
CA LEU A 16 -32.59 -7.56 -12.40
C LEU A 16 -33.78 -8.22 -13.11
N LEU A 17 -34.15 -7.72 -14.29
CA LEU A 17 -35.23 -8.26 -15.10
C LEU A 17 -34.81 -9.50 -15.92
N LEU A 18 -33.54 -9.62 -16.35
CA LEU A 18 -32.99 -10.79 -17.05
C LEU A 18 -32.68 -11.95 -16.10
N VAL A 19 -32.24 -11.68 -14.86
CA VAL A 19 -32.10 -12.71 -13.82
C VAL A 19 -33.47 -13.31 -13.45
N GLY A 20 -34.53 -12.50 -13.45
CA GLY A 20 -35.91 -13.00 -13.35
C GLY A 20 -36.36 -13.86 -14.54
N ILE A 21 -35.80 -13.65 -15.74
CA ILE A 21 -36.12 -14.41 -16.95
C ILE A 21 -35.49 -15.82 -16.93
N ASP A 22 -34.21 -15.95 -16.54
CA ASP A 22 -33.55 -17.26 -16.45
C ASP A 22 -34.20 -18.16 -15.37
N PHE A 23 -34.71 -17.55 -14.29
CA PHE A 23 -35.40 -18.27 -13.22
C PHE A 23 -36.84 -18.69 -13.58
N ALA A 24 -37.56 -17.85 -14.33
CA ALA A 24 -38.90 -18.19 -14.83
C ALA A 24 -38.87 -19.26 -15.93
N ALA A 25 -37.79 -19.30 -16.74
CA ALA A 25 -37.61 -20.29 -17.80
C ALA A 25 -37.14 -21.68 -17.28
N SER A 26 -36.40 -21.75 -16.17
CA SER A 26 -35.95 -23.03 -15.59
C SER A 26 -37.07 -23.79 -14.86
N HIS A 27 -38.09 -23.09 -14.36
CA HIS A 27 -39.24 -23.70 -13.67
C HIS A 27 -40.36 -24.17 -14.60
N SER A 28 -40.30 -23.91 -15.91
CA SER A 28 -41.31 -24.44 -16.84
C SER A 28 -41.04 -25.87 -17.28
N HIS A 29 -39.97 -26.52 -16.79
CA HIS A 29 -39.55 -27.84 -17.28
C HIS A 29 -39.49 -28.99 -16.25
N ASP A 30 -39.66 -28.75 -14.95
CA ASP A 30 -39.67 -29.82 -13.95
C ASP A 30 -40.82 -29.63 -12.94
N ASP A 31 -42.03 -30.07 -13.30
CA ASP A 31 -43.19 -30.13 -12.41
C ASP A 31 -43.80 -31.53 -12.40
N HIS A 32 -43.09 -32.50 -11.80
CA HIS A 32 -43.68 -33.71 -11.25
C HIS A 32 -42.82 -34.22 -10.08
N HIS A 33 -43.15 -33.81 -8.84
CA HIS A 33 -43.44 -34.70 -7.70
C HIS A 33 -43.60 -33.91 -6.36
N SER A 34 -44.75 -34.17 -5.71
CA SER A 34 -45.21 -33.73 -4.37
C SER A 34 -44.36 -34.33 -3.22
N ALA A 35 -44.30 -33.89 -1.96
CA ALA A 35 -45.16 -33.06 -1.09
C ALA A 35 -44.38 -32.76 0.21
N VAL A 36 -44.51 -31.55 0.80
CA VAL A 36 -44.68 -31.28 2.26
C VAL A 36 -45.24 -29.84 2.37
N ALA A 37 -46.48 -29.68 2.81
CA ALA A 37 -47.15 -28.39 2.95
C ALA A 37 -47.78 -28.24 4.34
N SER A 38 -47.31 -27.27 5.13
CA SER A 38 -48.17 -26.48 6.04
C SER A 38 -47.52 -25.18 6.57
N SER A 39 -46.26 -24.85 6.23
CA SER A 39 -45.67 -23.52 6.48
C SER A 39 -45.52 -22.62 5.24
N ASN A 40 -45.82 -23.14 4.04
CA ASN A 40 -45.43 -22.50 2.76
C ASN A 40 -46.48 -21.60 2.09
N HIS A 41 -47.68 -21.42 2.63
CA HIS A 41 -48.72 -20.65 1.91
C HIS A 41 -48.39 -19.16 1.79
N ASN A 42 -47.79 -18.54 2.81
CA ASN A 42 -47.43 -17.12 2.78
C ASN A 42 -46.17 -16.84 1.93
N ASN A 43 -45.21 -17.77 1.90
CA ASN A 43 -44.02 -17.62 1.04
C ASN A 43 -44.39 -17.77 -0.43
N ASN A 44 -45.25 -18.74 -0.78
CA ASN A 44 -45.73 -18.89 -2.16
C ASN A 44 -46.52 -17.68 -2.65
N SER A 45 -47.41 -17.10 -1.82
CA SER A 45 -48.16 -15.89 -2.23
C SER A 45 -47.25 -14.68 -2.46
N THR A 46 -46.17 -14.58 -1.68
CA THR A 46 -45.19 -13.49 -1.80
C THR A 46 -44.32 -13.64 -3.05
N ILE A 47 -43.89 -14.88 -3.35
CA ILE A 47 -43.16 -15.22 -4.58
C ILE A 47 -44.03 -14.96 -5.82
N GLU A 48 -45.29 -15.41 -5.84
CA GLU A 48 -46.20 -15.20 -6.97
C GLU A 48 -46.52 -13.70 -7.19
N SER A 49 -46.68 -12.93 -6.12
CA SER A 49 -46.84 -11.47 -6.21
C SER A 49 -45.59 -10.78 -6.77
N ALA A 50 -44.40 -11.26 -6.39
CA ALA A 50 -43.14 -10.76 -6.92
C ALA A 50 -42.98 -11.10 -8.42
N LYS A 51 -43.34 -12.32 -8.84
CA LYS A 51 -43.35 -12.74 -10.25
C LYS A 51 -44.22 -11.82 -11.10
N ASP A 52 -45.43 -11.51 -10.63
CA ASP A 52 -46.37 -10.63 -11.32
C ASP A 52 -45.85 -9.19 -11.44
N LEU A 53 -45.23 -8.65 -10.38
CA LEU A 53 -44.67 -7.29 -10.39
C LEU A 53 -43.48 -7.17 -11.38
N VAL A 54 -42.58 -8.15 -11.39
CA VAL A 54 -41.43 -8.21 -12.31
C VAL A 54 -41.90 -8.41 -13.75
N ALA A 55 -42.89 -9.28 -13.99
CA ALA A 55 -43.49 -9.50 -15.31
C ALA A 55 -44.15 -8.23 -15.86
N LYS A 56 -44.88 -7.48 -15.02
CA LYS A 56 -45.48 -6.18 -15.41
C LYS A 56 -44.42 -5.12 -15.75
N ALA A 57 -43.32 -5.07 -15.00
CA ALA A 57 -42.22 -4.17 -15.30
C ALA A 57 -41.53 -4.50 -16.64
N LEU A 58 -41.34 -5.78 -16.94
CA LEU A 58 -40.82 -6.27 -18.23
C LEU A 58 -41.71 -5.86 -19.41
N LEU A 59 -43.03 -6.00 -19.28
CA LEU A 59 -44.01 -5.62 -20.31
C LEU A 59 -44.00 -4.10 -20.59
N ASN A 60 -43.78 -3.26 -19.58
CA ASN A 60 -43.65 -1.82 -19.76
C ASN A 60 -42.35 -1.42 -20.49
N LEU A 61 -41.25 -2.16 -20.29
CA LEU A 61 -39.98 -1.90 -20.97
C LEU A 61 -39.99 -2.33 -22.44
N THR A 62 -40.67 -3.43 -22.78
CA THR A 62 -40.86 -3.85 -24.18
C THR A 62 -41.78 -2.88 -24.94
N GLY A 63 -42.75 -2.25 -24.26
CA GLY A 63 -43.60 -1.19 -24.83
C GLY A 63 -42.86 0.11 -25.17
N ILE A 64 -41.83 0.49 -24.39
CA ILE A 64 -41.01 1.70 -24.62
C ILE A 64 -39.96 1.45 -25.73
N GLY A 65 -39.54 0.20 -25.94
CA GLY A 65 -38.54 -0.20 -26.94
C GLY A 65 -38.98 -0.08 -28.40
N LEU A 66 -40.28 -0.16 -28.72
CA LEU A 66 -40.75 -0.06 -30.11
C LEU A 66 -40.85 1.38 -30.65
N ALA A 67 -40.93 2.40 -29.80
CA ALA A 67 -41.16 3.78 -30.24
C ALA A 67 -39.88 4.57 -30.58
N ARG A 68 -38.71 4.18 -30.05
CA ARG A 68 -37.45 4.95 -30.19
C ARG A 68 -36.46 4.42 -31.23
N PHE A 69 -36.74 3.29 -31.89
CA PHE A 69 -35.82 2.70 -32.87
C PHE A 69 -35.97 3.21 -34.33
N ARG A 70 -36.85 4.19 -34.60
CA ARG A 70 -37.09 4.70 -35.97
C ARG A 70 -36.45 6.05 -36.34
N HIS A 71 -35.77 6.74 -35.43
CA HIS A 71 -35.07 7.99 -35.76
C HIS A 71 -33.68 8.03 -35.12
N THR A 72 -32.67 7.59 -35.90
CA THR A 72 -31.29 8.12 -36.00
C THR A 72 -30.39 7.06 -36.63
N ALA A 73 -30.65 6.75 -37.91
CA ALA A 73 -29.59 6.43 -38.84
C ALA A 73 -29.33 7.73 -39.62
N THR A 74 -28.07 8.10 -39.84
CA THR A 74 -27.58 9.30 -40.55
C THR A 74 -27.53 10.62 -39.76
N SER A 75 -26.44 10.86 -39.01
CA SER A 75 -25.62 12.09 -39.10
C SER A 75 -24.47 12.07 -38.08
N THR A 76 -23.35 12.67 -38.48
CA THR A 76 -22.03 12.82 -37.83
C THR A 76 -22.07 13.50 -36.45
N PRO A 77 -21.11 13.22 -35.53
CA PRO A 77 -21.04 13.91 -34.24
C PRO A 77 -20.10 15.14 -34.31
N ASP A 78 -20.68 16.32 -34.44
CA ASP A 78 -20.03 17.61 -34.13
C ASP A 78 -20.33 18.04 -32.68
N HIS A 79 -19.29 18.56 -32.03
CA HIS A 79 -19.20 19.44 -30.86
C HIS A 79 -20.18 19.34 -29.67
N CYS A 80 -19.58 19.07 -28.49
CA CYS A 80 -20.19 19.16 -27.17
C CYS A 80 -20.40 20.62 -26.72
N HIS A 81 -21.59 21.18 -26.96
CA HIS A 81 -22.21 22.18 -26.10
C HIS A 81 -23.72 21.93 -26.04
N GLY A 82 -24.26 21.50 -24.91
CA GLY A 82 -25.71 21.35 -24.76
C GLY A 82 -26.23 20.61 -23.53
N ASN A 83 -26.57 21.39 -22.50
CA ASN A 83 -27.59 21.20 -21.46
C ASN A 83 -27.63 19.97 -20.53
N ALA A 84 -27.57 20.29 -19.23
CA ALA A 84 -27.88 19.46 -18.08
C ALA A 84 -29.37 19.07 -18.04
N ASN A 85 -29.71 17.89 -18.55
CA ASN A 85 -30.94 17.17 -18.23
C ASN A 85 -30.76 15.66 -18.48
N SER A 86 -29.87 15.01 -17.72
CA SER A 86 -29.87 13.55 -17.63
C SER A 86 -30.86 13.13 -16.53
N GLN A 87 -32.09 12.80 -16.91
CA GLN A 87 -32.98 12.07 -16.01
C GLN A 87 -32.35 10.71 -15.69
N GLY A 88 -31.85 10.55 -14.46
CA GLY A 88 -31.39 9.27 -13.95
C GLY A 88 -32.56 8.28 -13.89
N TYR A 89 -32.37 7.08 -14.43
CA TYR A 89 -33.34 6.01 -14.29
C TYR A 89 -33.30 5.49 -12.85
N HIS A 90 -34.43 5.54 -12.13
CA HIS A 90 -34.59 4.98 -10.79
C HIS A 90 -35.47 3.73 -10.85
N ILE A 91 -35.02 2.64 -10.22
CA ILE A 91 -35.83 1.45 -9.98
C ILE A 91 -36.72 1.73 -8.77
N PRO A 92 -38.05 1.56 -8.86
CA PRO A 92 -38.92 1.65 -7.70
C PRO A 92 -38.48 0.64 -6.62
N PRO A 93 -38.40 1.04 -5.33
CA PRO A 93 -37.99 0.13 -4.25
C PRO A 93 -38.78 -1.18 -4.22
N GLU A 94 -40.06 -1.14 -4.58
CA GLU A 94 -40.94 -2.32 -4.63
C GLU A 94 -40.51 -3.30 -5.72
N LEU A 95 -40.03 -2.81 -6.87
CA LEU A 95 -39.53 -3.65 -7.96
C LEU A 95 -38.16 -4.24 -7.63
N ALA A 96 -37.29 -3.48 -6.96
CA ALA A 96 -36.01 -4.00 -6.46
C ALA A 96 -36.24 -5.12 -5.44
N GLU A 97 -37.19 -4.93 -4.51
CA GLU A 97 -37.55 -5.92 -3.51
C GLU A 97 -38.20 -7.17 -4.13
N ALA A 98 -39.10 -7.01 -5.10
CA ALA A 98 -39.67 -8.15 -5.81
C ALA A 98 -38.60 -8.95 -6.58
N ALA A 99 -37.67 -8.28 -7.25
CA ALA A 99 -36.56 -8.93 -7.93
C ALA A 99 -35.63 -9.69 -6.96
N ARG A 100 -35.38 -9.11 -5.77
CA ARG A 100 -34.65 -9.77 -4.69
C ARG A 100 -35.35 -11.05 -4.21
N ILE A 101 -36.65 -10.96 -3.90
CA ILE A 101 -37.47 -12.11 -3.45
C ILE A 101 -37.42 -13.25 -4.48
N LEU A 102 -37.45 -12.94 -5.78
CA LEU A 102 -37.36 -13.95 -6.82
C LEU A 102 -35.96 -14.57 -6.93
N ALA A 103 -34.91 -13.75 -6.92
CA ALA A 103 -33.52 -14.23 -7.00
C ALA A 103 -33.18 -15.16 -5.83
N GLU A 104 -33.70 -14.84 -4.64
CA GLU A 104 -33.44 -15.58 -3.39
C GLU A 104 -34.50 -16.65 -3.09
N SER A 105 -35.44 -16.91 -4.00
CA SER A 105 -36.55 -17.86 -3.77
C SER A 105 -36.11 -19.32 -3.62
N SER A 106 -34.90 -19.65 -4.07
CA SER A 106 -34.27 -20.96 -3.91
C SER A 106 -33.19 -20.94 -2.82
N PRO A 107 -32.93 -22.09 -2.15
CA PRO A 107 -31.85 -22.21 -1.17
C PRO A 107 -30.51 -21.67 -1.70
N GLN A 108 -29.93 -20.71 -0.99
CA GLN A 108 -28.70 -20.01 -1.35
C GLN A 108 -27.46 -20.83 -0.96
N LEU A 109 -27.27 -21.98 -1.63
CA LEU A 109 -26.15 -22.89 -1.35
C LEU A 109 -25.18 -22.96 -2.55
N PRO A 110 -23.94 -22.46 -2.41
CA PRO A 110 -22.90 -22.65 -3.41
C PRO A 110 -22.63 -24.14 -3.71
N THR A 111 -22.30 -24.45 -4.95
CA THR A 111 -21.98 -25.81 -5.41
C THR A 111 -20.58 -25.87 -6.02
N GLY A 112 -19.89 -27.01 -5.91
CA GLY A 112 -18.59 -27.25 -6.53
C GLY A 112 -17.53 -27.66 -5.50
N ASN A 113 -16.29 -27.82 -5.96
CA ASN A 113 -15.16 -28.33 -5.18
C ASN A 113 -14.09 -27.27 -4.89
N HIS A 114 -14.45 -25.98 -4.89
CA HIS A 114 -13.51 -24.86 -4.83
C HIS A 114 -12.58 -24.94 -3.61
N SER A 115 -13.13 -25.26 -2.43
CA SER A 115 -12.33 -25.42 -1.22
C SER A 115 -11.31 -26.57 -1.29
N GLU A 116 -11.65 -27.66 -1.99
CA GLU A 116 -10.73 -28.80 -2.20
C GLU A 116 -9.62 -28.43 -3.17
N VAL A 117 -9.96 -27.70 -4.24
CA VAL A 117 -9.00 -27.17 -5.21
C VAL A 117 -8.03 -26.21 -4.52
N VAL A 118 -8.52 -25.30 -3.68
CA VAL A 118 -7.64 -24.42 -2.89
C VAL A 118 -6.76 -25.21 -1.92
N ALA A 119 -7.30 -26.19 -1.19
CA ALA A 119 -6.50 -27.01 -0.28
C ALA A 119 -5.38 -27.79 -1.02
N SER A 120 -5.68 -28.29 -2.22
CA SER A 120 -4.70 -28.94 -3.08
C SER A 120 -3.64 -27.95 -3.58
N ALA A 121 -4.05 -26.79 -4.08
CA ALA A 121 -3.16 -25.74 -4.58
C ALA A 121 -2.24 -25.22 -3.48
N ARG A 122 -2.77 -24.95 -2.28
CA ARG A 122 -1.96 -24.59 -1.12
C ARG A 122 -0.92 -25.66 -0.89
N SER A 123 -1.31 -26.92 -0.78
CA SER A 123 -0.38 -28.06 -0.56
C SER A 123 0.70 -28.19 -1.66
N LYS A 124 0.36 -27.90 -2.91
CA LYS A 124 1.24 -27.98 -4.08
C LYS A 124 2.23 -26.82 -4.17
N PHE A 125 1.78 -25.60 -3.84
CA PHE A 125 2.54 -24.36 -4.03
C PHE A 125 3.02 -23.72 -2.71
N ILE A 126 2.95 -24.42 -1.56
CA ILE A 126 3.37 -23.89 -0.25
C ILE A 126 4.77 -23.26 -0.33
N ARG A 127 4.84 -21.95 -0.07
CA ARG A 127 6.09 -21.21 0.17
C ARG A 127 6.30 -20.96 1.66
N HIS A 128 7.50 -20.50 2.05
CA HIS A 128 7.79 -20.15 3.45
C HIS A 128 6.81 -19.06 3.92
N GLY A 129 6.03 -19.33 4.97
CA GLY A 129 5.10 -18.33 5.49
C GLY A 129 3.63 -18.46 5.06
N GLY A 130 3.15 -19.60 4.54
CA GLY A 130 1.71 -19.75 4.18
C GLY A 130 0.74 -19.29 5.29
N PRO A 131 -0.54 -19.07 5.00
CA PRO A 131 -1.41 -18.22 5.85
C PRO A 131 -1.72 -18.76 7.26
N THR A 132 -1.58 -20.07 7.46
CA THR A 132 -1.67 -20.71 8.78
C THR A 132 -0.29 -21.02 9.38
N SER A 133 0.78 -20.59 8.72
CA SER A 133 2.13 -20.81 9.18
C SER A 133 2.41 -19.79 10.28
N ASP A 134 2.22 -20.23 11.52
CA ASP A 134 2.77 -19.61 12.74
C ASP A 134 4.30 -19.74 12.77
N LYS A 135 4.96 -19.65 11.61
CA LYS A 135 6.42 -19.66 11.47
C LYS A 135 6.97 -18.31 11.92
N THR A 136 6.82 -18.06 13.21
CA THR A 136 7.76 -17.21 13.92
C THR A 136 9.11 -17.89 13.74
N ASN A 137 10.13 -17.20 13.23
CA ASN A 137 11.48 -17.76 13.14
C ASN A 137 12.12 -17.92 14.54
N THR A 138 11.33 -17.71 15.60
CA THR A 138 11.65 -17.87 17.00
C THR A 138 11.59 -19.35 17.42
N PRO A 139 12.61 -19.88 18.12
CA PRO A 139 12.52 -21.18 18.78
C PRO A 139 11.35 -21.21 19.77
N LEU A 140 10.58 -22.30 19.79
CA LEU A 140 9.60 -22.57 20.83
C LEU A 140 10.31 -22.67 22.19
N HIS A 141 9.95 -21.79 23.12
CA HIS A 141 10.34 -21.70 24.54
C HIS A 141 11.67 -22.37 24.95
N LEU A 142 12.68 -21.56 25.33
CA LEU A 142 13.70 -22.03 26.28
C LEU A 142 13.00 -22.33 27.61
N GLN A 143 12.81 -23.60 27.98
CA GLN A 143 12.39 -23.96 29.33
C GLN A 143 13.43 -23.42 30.33
N THR A 144 13.22 -22.21 30.84
CA THR A 144 14.08 -21.63 31.87
C THR A 144 13.59 -22.06 33.25
N PRO A 145 14.47 -22.45 34.19
CA PRO A 145 14.08 -23.04 35.47
C PRO A 145 13.34 -22.17 36.49
N GLU A 146 13.05 -20.87 36.26
CA GLU A 146 12.40 -20.05 37.29
C GLU A 146 11.06 -19.43 36.86
N GLY A 147 9.97 -20.05 37.32
CA GLY A 147 8.65 -19.42 37.45
C GLY A 147 8.64 -18.34 38.55
N ARG A 148 9.18 -17.14 38.25
CA ARG A 148 9.10 -15.99 39.16
C ARG A 148 8.73 -14.68 38.44
N LEU A 149 7.59 -14.68 37.76
CA LEU A 149 6.65 -13.55 37.78
C LEU A 149 5.24 -14.15 37.88
N SER A 150 4.90 -14.47 39.13
CA SER A 150 3.66 -15.01 39.68
C SER A 150 2.41 -14.30 39.13
N VAL A 151 1.42 -15.01 38.57
CA VAL A 151 0.28 -15.59 39.33
C VAL A 151 -0.18 -14.65 40.44
N TYR A 152 -1.27 -13.91 40.16
CA TYR A 152 -2.16 -13.42 41.21
C TYR A 152 -3.09 -14.59 41.55
N ASP A 153 -2.84 -15.20 42.70
CA ASP A 153 -3.39 -16.50 43.10
C ASP A 153 -4.84 -16.43 43.57
N GLY A 154 -5.56 -17.54 43.35
CA GLY A 154 -6.98 -17.70 43.70
C GLY A 154 -7.46 -19.15 43.76
N VAL A 155 -6.67 -20.02 44.42
CA VAL A 155 -7.04 -21.33 45.01
C VAL A 155 -7.20 -22.55 44.07
N GLY A 156 -6.09 -23.28 43.91
CA GLY A 156 -5.92 -24.63 44.49
C GLY A 156 -6.64 -25.82 43.84
N GLY A 157 -5.88 -26.63 43.10
CA GLY A 157 -6.23 -28.02 42.80
C GLY A 157 -5.35 -28.62 41.70
N SER A 158 -4.40 -29.47 42.07
CA SER A 158 -3.51 -30.17 41.15
C SER A 158 -4.25 -31.22 40.31
N SER A 159 -4.33 -31.01 39.01
CA SER A 159 -4.49 -32.07 38.01
C SER A 159 -3.63 -31.72 36.80
N GLN A 160 -2.90 -32.72 36.28
CA GLN A 160 -2.40 -32.68 34.91
C GLN A 160 -3.61 -32.53 33.99
N GLU A 161 -3.90 -31.32 33.56
CA GLU A 161 -4.82 -31.07 32.46
C GLU A 161 -4.02 -30.57 31.27
N SER A 162 -4.25 -31.22 30.13
CA SER A 162 -4.08 -30.60 28.83
C SER A 162 -4.77 -29.25 28.89
N GLY A 163 -4.00 -28.18 29.08
CA GLY A 163 -4.51 -26.82 29.14
C GLY A 163 -5.20 -26.53 27.82
N ASN A 164 -6.53 -26.63 27.81
CA ASN A 164 -7.38 -26.09 26.77
C ASN A 164 -6.94 -24.63 26.59
N ALA A 165 -6.33 -24.33 25.44
CA ALA A 165 -6.24 -22.95 24.99
C ALA A 165 -7.64 -22.36 25.12
N SER A 166 -7.77 -21.19 25.75
CA SER A 166 -8.98 -20.39 25.59
C SER A 166 -9.31 -20.37 24.09
N ASN A 167 -10.47 -20.91 23.69
CA ASN A 167 -10.86 -21.28 22.32
C ASN A 167 -11.05 -20.05 21.37
N GLY A 168 -10.12 -19.08 21.34
CA GLY A 168 -10.25 -17.91 20.49
C GLY A 168 -8.93 -17.16 20.25
N TYR A 169 -8.91 -16.37 19.18
CA TYR A 169 -7.80 -15.51 18.79
C TYR A 169 -7.47 -14.50 19.89
N TRP A 170 -6.23 -14.50 20.39
CA TRP A 170 -5.78 -13.67 21.54
C TRP A 170 -6.06 -12.17 21.40
N MET A 171 -6.15 -11.67 20.16
CA MET A 171 -6.42 -10.26 19.90
C MET A 171 -7.81 -9.84 20.38
N LEU A 172 -8.78 -10.78 20.46
CA LEU A 172 -10.11 -10.52 21.00
C LEU A 172 -10.08 -10.07 22.46
N ASP A 173 -9.19 -10.65 23.25
CA ASP A 173 -9.05 -10.32 24.68
C ASP A 173 -8.32 -8.98 24.89
N MET A 174 -7.52 -8.56 23.91
CA MET A 174 -6.59 -7.43 24.04
C MET A 174 -7.09 -6.13 23.41
N ALA A 175 -7.94 -6.22 22.38
CA ALA A 175 -8.19 -5.11 21.47
C ALA A 175 -9.11 -4.00 21.99
N SER A 176 -9.84 -4.23 23.10
CA SER A 176 -10.76 -3.24 23.69
C SER A 176 -10.06 -2.02 24.32
N GLN A 177 -8.73 -2.07 24.51
CA GLN A 177 -7.95 -1.00 25.14
C GLN A 177 -7.39 0.04 24.16
N GLY A 178 -7.64 -0.12 22.85
CA GLY A 178 -7.28 0.89 21.86
C GLY A 178 -8.02 2.21 22.11
N ALA A 179 -7.30 3.33 22.09
CA ALA A 179 -7.88 4.66 22.25
C ALA A 179 -7.23 5.62 21.26
N ARG A 180 -8.05 6.45 20.60
CA ARG A 180 -7.58 7.54 19.74
C ARG A 180 -7.71 8.85 20.54
N PRO A 181 -6.59 9.46 20.99
CA PRO A 181 -6.64 10.64 21.87
C PRO A 181 -7.37 11.84 21.25
N LEU A 182 -7.41 11.90 19.91
CA LEU A 182 -8.04 12.97 19.14
C LEU A 182 -9.45 12.60 18.63
N ALA A 183 -9.97 11.43 18.96
CA ALA A 183 -11.35 11.04 18.61
C ALA A 183 -12.33 11.44 19.72
N PRO A 184 -13.65 11.50 19.43
CA PRO A 184 -14.67 11.66 20.45
C PRO A 184 -14.52 10.62 21.57
N SER A 185 -14.83 11.02 22.81
CA SER A 185 -14.82 10.12 23.96
C SER A 185 -15.67 8.87 23.69
N GLY A 186 -15.14 7.69 24.01
CA GLY A 186 -15.80 6.41 23.76
C GLY A 186 -15.65 5.86 22.33
N TYR A 187 -14.82 6.47 21.47
CA TYR A 187 -14.52 5.91 20.15
C TYR A 187 -13.90 4.51 20.24
N GLN A 188 -14.49 3.57 19.53
CA GLN A 188 -14.03 2.18 19.48
C GLN A 188 -13.14 1.97 18.25
N VAL A 189 -11.89 1.54 18.44
CA VAL A 189 -11.02 1.18 17.32
C VAL A 189 -11.33 -0.24 16.84
N TRP A 190 -11.39 -1.19 17.77
CA TRP A 190 -11.74 -2.58 17.51
C TRP A 190 -13.25 -2.76 17.44
N ARG A 191 -13.72 -3.52 16.46
CA ARG A 191 -15.14 -3.76 16.19
C ARG A 191 -15.33 -5.20 15.73
N ASN A 192 -15.97 -6.02 16.56
CA ASN A 192 -16.41 -7.34 16.13
C ASN A 192 -17.76 -7.18 15.41
N VAL A 193 -17.89 -7.67 14.18
CA VAL A 193 -19.14 -7.53 13.41
C VAL A 193 -20.36 -8.12 14.13
N ARG A 194 -20.17 -9.10 15.03
CA ARG A 194 -21.23 -9.72 15.83
C ARG A 194 -21.90 -8.72 16.77
N ASP A 195 -21.13 -7.77 17.30
CA ASP A 195 -21.64 -6.72 18.19
C ASP A 195 -22.57 -5.74 17.45
N TYR A 196 -22.55 -5.76 16.11
CA TYR A 196 -23.37 -4.92 15.25
C TYR A 196 -24.59 -5.66 14.67
N GLY A 197 -24.81 -6.91 15.12
CA GLY A 197 -25.98 -7.72 14.81
C GLY A 197 -25.81 -8.68 13.63
N THR A 198 -24.58 -9.07 13.28
CA THR A 198 -24.38 -10.11 12.27
C THR A 198 -24.66 -11.52 12.79
N VAL A 199 -25.28 -12.36 11.95
CA VAL A 199 -25.63 -13.74 12.27
C VAL A 199 -24.68 -14.75 11.62
N GLY A 200 -24.05 -14.42 10.49
CA GLY A 200 -22.98 -15.21 9.90
C GLY A 200 -23.34 -16.67 9.64
N ASP A 201 -24.60 -16.94 9.29
CA ASP A 201 -25.19 -18.26 9.05
C ASP A 201 -25.33 -18.60 7.55
N GLY A 202 -24.98 -17.67 6.65
CA GLY A 202 -25.12 -17.79 5.20
C GLY A 202 -26.54 -17.58 4.68
N VAL A 203 -27.48 -17.19 5.55
CA VAL A 203 -28.90 -17.03 5.22
C VAL A 203 -29.38 -15.62 5.56
N THR A 204 -29.02 -15.11 6.72
CA THR A 204 -29.35 -13.75 7.14
C THR A 204 -28.48 -12.76 6.37
N ASP A 205 -29.11 -11.76 5.74
CA ASP A 205 -28.39 -10.67 5.09
C ASP A 205 -27.70 -9.79 6.13
N ASP A 206 -26.38 -9.94 6.22
CA ASP A 206 -25.51 -9.27 7.19
C ASP A 206 -24.99 -7.91 6.68
N THR A 207 -25.34 -7.50 5.45
CA THR A 207 -24.76 -6.33 4.78
C THR A 207 -24.88 -5.05 5.62
N ALA A 208 -26.07 -4.80 6.15
CA ALA A 208 -26.34 -3.59 6.94
C ALA A 208 -25.57 -3.60 8.28
N ALA A 209 -25.46 -4.76 8.92
CA ALA A 209 -24.73 -4.92 10.17
C ALA A 209 -23.22 -4.72 9.98
N ILE A 210 -22.64 -5.28 8.91
CA ILE A 210 -21.23 -5.12 8.60
C ILE A 210 -20.91 -3.66 8.24
N ASN A 211 -21.72 -3.01 7.38
CA ASN A 211 -21.52 -1.59 7.06
C ASN A 211 -21.67 -0.69 8.30
N ARG A 212 -22.56 -1.03 9.25
CA ARG A 212 -22.61 -0.34 10.55
C ARG A 212 -21.30 -0.51 11.33
N ALA A 213 -20.72 -1.71 11.36
CA ALA A 213 -19.41 -1.92 11.99
C ALA A 213 -18.32 -1.08 11.31
N ILE A 214 -18.30 -0.97 9.98
CA ILE A 214 -17.27 -0.19 9.27
C ILE A 214 -17.38 1.32 9.56
N TRP A 215 -18.59 1.86 9.63
CA TRP A 215 -18.85 3.30 9.66
C TRP A 215 -19.33 3.85 11.02
N SER A 216 -19.41 3.02 12.07
CA SER A 216 -19.83 3.46 13.40
C SER A 216 -18.90 4.50 14.02
N ALA A 217 -19.36 5.12 15.12
CA ALA A 217 -18.62 6.10 15.91
C ALA A 217 -18.23 7.38 15.14
N GLY A 218 -19.09 7.81 14.21
CA GLY A 218 -18.99 9.13 13.57
C GLY A 218 -17.94 9.23 12.46
N ARG A 219 -17.45 8.10 11.94
CA ARG A 219 -16.50 8.09 10.81
C ARG A 219 -17.15 8.72 9.58
N ARG A 220 -16.55 9.79 9.07
CA ARG A 220 -16.92 10.41 7.79
C ARG A 220 -15.85 10.06 6.78
N GLY A 221 -16.24 9.61 5.59
CA GLY A 221 -15.31 9.08 4.59
C GLY A 221 -14.30 10.09 4.02
N ALA A 222 -14.17 11.29 4.58
CA ALA A 222 -13.33 12.38 4.08
C ALA A 222 -11.92 12.42 4.68
N ASP A 223 -11.71 11.96 5.91
CA ASP A 223 -10.47 12.22 6.66
C ASP A 223 -9.66 10.92 6.76
N CYS A 224 -8.70 10.70 5.85
CA CYS A 224 -7.95 9.45 5.81
C CYS A 224 -6.99 9.25 7.01
N ASP A 225 -6.85 10.28 7.86
CA ASP A 225 -5.86 10.29 8.94
C ASP A 225 -6.43 10.41 10.36
N THR A 226 -7.73 10.67 10.57
CA THR A 226 -8.22 11.06 11.91
C THR A 226 -8.77 9.93 12.78
N VAL A 227 -9.33 8.84 12.24
CA VAL A 227 -9.97 7.78 13.04
C VAL A 227 -9.83 6.35 12.47
N PRO A 228 -9.03 5.47 13.10
CA PRO A 228 -8.77 4.13 12.61
C PRO A 228 -9.89 3.13 12.96
N ALA A 229 -10.02 2.07 12.18
CA ALA A 229 -10.94 0.98 12.47
C ALA A 229 -10.32 -0.39 12.19
N VAL A 230 -10.52 -1.32 13.10
CA VAL A 230 -10.27 -2.75 12.88
C VAL A 230 -11.60 -3.47 12.99
N VAL A 231 -12.10 -3.93 11.85
CA VAL A 231 -13.37 -4.65 11.74
C VAL A 231 -13.05 -6.13 11.64
N TYR A 232 -13.32 -6.84 12.72
CA TYR A 232 -13.03 -8.26 12.86
C TYR A 232 -14.24 -9.11 12.49
N PHE A 233 -14.00 -10.16 11.69
CA PHE A 233 -14.97 -11.13 11.23
C PHE A 233 -14.70 -12.48 11.91
N PRO A 234 -15.49 -12.89 12.92
CA PRO A 234 -15.42 -14.25 13.44
C PRO A 234 -15.73 -15.28 12.36
N ALA A 235 -15.34 -16.54 12.59
CA ALA A 235 -15.74 -17.65 11.73
C ALA A 235 -17.27 -17.65 11.49
N GLY A 236 -17.66 -17.85 10.22
CA GLY A 236 -19.04 -17.75 9.79
C GLY A 236 -19.16 -17.50 8.29
N THR A 237 -20.37 -17.60 7.76
CA THR A 237 -20.71 -17.23 6.38
C THR A 237 -21.64 -16.03 6.41
N TYR A 238 -21.21 -14.89 5.92
CA TYR A 238 -21.96 -13.65 5.96
C TYR A 238 -22.56 -13.41 4.57
N LEU A 239 -23.87 -13.64 4.45
CA LEU A 239 -24.59 -13.34 3.20
C LEU A 239 -24.67 -11.83 3.03
N VAL A 240 -24.27 -11.32 1.87
CA VAL A 240 -24.30 -9.89 1.56
C VAL A 240 -24.96 -9.63 0.22
N SER A 241 -25.86 -8.64 0.17
CA SER A 241 -26.64 -8.27 -1.02
C SER A 241 -26.19 -6.97 -1.67
N SER A 242 -25.28 -6.22 -1.04
CA SER A 242 -24.65 -5.04 -1.65
C SER A 242 -23.25 -4.78 -1.09
N SER A 243 -22.52 -3.87 -1.73
CA SER A 243 -21.11 -3.60 -1.40
C SER A 243 -20.88 -3.19 0.06
N LEU A 244 -19.86 -3.79 0.66
CA LEU A 244 -19.25 -3.36 1.91
C LEU A 244 -18.24 -2.25 1.59
N THR A 245 -18.57 -1.00 1.93
CA THR A 245 -17.70 0.14 1.61
C THR A 245 -16.64 0.29 2.69
N GLN A 246 -15.40 -0.09 2.41
CA GLN A 246 -14.27 0.12 3.30
C GLN A 246 -13.89 1.61 3.33
N GLY A 247 -13.84 2.23 4.51
CA GLY A 247 -13.30 3.59 4.68
C GLY A 247 -11.76 3.63 4.70
N CYS A 248 -11.17 4.82 4.59
CA CYS A 248 -9.73 5.01 4.86
C CYS A 248 -9.36 4.52 6.26
N ASN A 249 -8.08 4.24 6.53
CA ASN A 249 -7.60 3.81 7.85
C ASN A 249 -8.43 2.66 8.45
N THR A 250 -8.75 1.67 7.63
CA THR A 250 -9.61 0.54 8.01
C THR A 250 -8.94 -0.78 7.67
N GLN A 251 -8.86 -1.66 8.67
CA GLN A 251 -8.46 -3.05 8.52
C GLN A 251 -9.72 -3.93 8.59
N LEU A 252 -9.96 -4.73 7.55
CA LEU A 252 -10.93 -5.83 7.58
C LEU A 252 -10.14 -7.11 7.88
N LEU A 253 -10.40 -7.74 9.02
CA LEU A 253 -9.61 -8.85 9.55
C LEU A 253 -10.50 -10.06 9.80
N GLY A 254 -10.24 -11.16 9.11
CA GLY A 254 -10.92 -12.43 9.38
C GLY A 254 -10.30 -13.24 10.51
N ASP A 255 -11.08 -14.16 11.07
CA ASP A 255 -10.59 -15.12 12.05
C ASP A 255 -9.59 -16.12 11.42
N VAL A 256 -8.48 -16.34 12.13
CA VAL A 256 -7.38 -17.23 11.74
C VAL A 256 -7.29 -18.49 12.60
N THR A 257 -8.16 -18.66 13.60
CA THR A 257 -8.15 -19.77 14.57
C THR A 257 -9.13 -20.90 14.23
N GLY A 258 -10.14 -20.60 13.41
CA GLY A 258 -11.14 -21.55 12.92
C GLY A 258 -11.22 -21.61 11.38
N LYS A 259 -12.43 -21.86 10.87
CA LYS A 259 -12.69 -21.74 9.42
C LYS A 259 -12.68 -20.26 9.04
N SER A 260 -11.90 -19.90 8.02
CA SER A 260 -11.85 -18.51 7.55
C SER A 260 -13.26 -18.00 7.22
N PRO A 261 -13.62 -16.80 7.69
CA PRO A 261 -14.92 -16.19 7.42
C PRO A 261 -15.16 -16.02 5.93
N THR A 262 -16.39 -16.31 5.50
CA THR A 262 -16.80 -16.21 4.09
C THR A 262 -17.78 -15.06 3.90
N LEU A 263 -17.47 -14.15 2.99
CA LEU A 263 -18.41 -13.15 2.48
C LEU A 263 -19.07 -13.74 1.24
N LEU A 264 -20.35 -14.10 1.37
CA LEU A 264 -21.13 -14.78 0.35
C LEU A 264 -22.00 -13.75 -0.38
N ALA A 265 -21.70 -13.45 -1.64
CA ALA A 265 -22.53 -12.57 -2.44
C ALA A 265 -23.87 -13.25 -2.72
N ALA A 266 -24.98 -12.64 -2.32
CA ALA A 266 -26.31 -13.14 -2.62
C ALA A 266 -26.54 -13.23 -4.13
N SER A 267 -27.41 -14.14 -4.56
CA SER A 267 -27.84 -14.21 -5.98
C SER A 267 -28.45 -12.90 -6.50
N SER A 268 -29.01 -12.09 -5.59
CA SER A 268 -29.59 -10.77 -5.82
C SER A 268 -28.58 -9.62 -5.76
N PHE A 269 -27.29 -9.88 -5.55
CA PHE A 269 -26.30 -8.87 -5.20
C PHE A 269 -26.29 -7.67 -6.16
N VAL A 270 -26.30 -6.46 -5.59
CA VAL A 270 -26.21 -5.19 -6.32
C VAL A 270 -24.96 -4.43 -5.88
N GLY A 271 -24.00 -4.31 -6.80
CA GLY A 271 -22.76 -3.55 -6.59
C GLY A 271 -21.70 -3.95 -7.60
N MET A 272 -20.64 -3.15 -7.73
CA MET A 272 -19.50 -3.52 -8.59
C MET A 272 -18.62 -4.59 -7.93
N GLY A 273 -18.54 -4.63 -6.60
CA GLY A 273 -17.92 -5.74 -5.90
C GLY A 273 -18.30 -5.86 -4.44
N VAL A 274 -18.08 -7.05 -3.86
CA VAL A 274 -18.48 -7.40 -2.49
C VAL A 274 -17.85 -6.45 -1.48
N ILE A 275 -16.56 -6.17 -1.60
CA ILE A 275 -15.88 -5.09 -0.88
C ILE A 275 -15.53 -3.99 -1.88
N THR A 276 -15.70 -2.74 -1.49
CA THR A 276 -15.20 -1.59 -2.27
C THR A 276 -14.50 -0.57 -1.39
N SER A 277 -13.32 -0.10 -1.82
CA SER A 277 -12.65 1.06 -1.23
C SER A 277 -12.96 2.37 -1.98
N ARG A 278 -13.82 2.32 -3.01
CA ARG A 278 -14.32 3.50 -3.73
C ARG A 278 -15.45 4.16 -2.94
N ALA A 279 -15.34 5.47 -2.70
CA ALA A 279 -16.41 6.22 -2.05
C ALA A 279 -17.67 6.31 -2.94
N ASN A 280 -18.84 6.01 -2.38
CA ASN A 280 -20.14 6.29 -2.99
C ASN A 280 -20.44 7.79 -2.85
N THR A 281 -19.94 8.63 -3.76
CA THR A 281 -20.36 10.05 -3.80
C THR A 281 -21.21 10.32 -5.04
N SER A 282 -22.49 10.58 -4.78
CA SER A 282 -23.38 11.25 -5.72
C SER A 282 -22.87 12.68 -5.95
N GLY A 283 -22.02 12.87 -6.96
CA GLY A 283 -21.72 14.19 -7.53
C GLY A 283 -20.70 15.08 -6.80
N SER A 284 -20.15 14.69 -5.64
CA SER A 284 -18.98 15.36 -5.04
C SER A 284 -17.69 14.62 -5.38
N LYS A 285 -16.63 15.36 -5.70
CA LYS A 285 -15.30 14.85 -6.09
C LYS A 285 -14.88 13.76 -5.10
N GLY A 286 -14.79 12.52 -5.58
CA GLY A 286 -14.12 11.45 -4.82
C GLY A 286 -12.68 11.87 -4.52
N HIS A 287 -12.11 11.32 -3.45
CA HIS A 287 -10.71 11.58 -3.08
C HIS A 287 -9.78 11.42 -4.27
N PRO A 288 -8.76 12.28 -4.42
CA PRO A 288 -7.64 11.98 -5.31
C PRO A 288 -7.18 10.57 -4.99
N ASN A 289 -7.24 9.70 -5.99
CA ASN A 289 -6.89 8.29 -5.92
C ASN A 289 -5.48 8.00 -5.36
N THR A 290 -4.61 9.02 -5.31
CA THR A 290 -3.24 8.98 -4.76
C THR A 290 -3.15 9.19 -3.24
N ASN A 291 -4.19 9.67 -2.56
CA ASN A 291 -4.16 9.98 -1.12
C ASN A 291 -4.99 8.99 -0.28
N ASN A 292 -5.36 7.85 -0.86
CA ASN A 292 -6.26 6.86 -0.27
C ASN A 292 -5.50 5.67 0.36
N GLY A 293 -4.52 5.95 1.22
CA GLY A 293 -3.66 4.95 1.87
C GLY A 293 -4.28 4.30 3.13
N PHE A 294 -3.47 3.53 3.87
CA PHE A 294 -3.84 2.88 5.15
C PHE A 294 -5.11 2.00 5.08
N ARG A 295 -5.09 0.98 4.23
CA ARG A 295 -6.19 0.01 4.10
C ARG A 295 -5.66 -1.40 4.12
N SER A 296 -6.31 -2.30 4.84
CA SER A 296 -5.92 -3.71 4.85
C SER A 296 -7.17 -4.60 4.75
N ILE A 297 -7.15 -5.63 3.92
CA ILE A 297 -8.22 -6.65 3.82
C ILE A 297 -7.58 -8.03 3.90
N ARG A 298 -7.94 -8.82 4.91
CA ARG A 298 -7.18 -10.01 5.24
C ARG A 298 -7.96 -11.16 5.82
N ASP A 299 -7.48 -12.37 5.53
CA ASP A 299 -7.91 -13.61 6.17
C ASP A 299 -9.40 -13.93 5.91
N LEU A 300 -9.88 -13.63 4.71
CA LEU A 300 -11.28 -13.76 4.30
C LEU A 300 -11.43 -14.66 3.06
N LYS A 301 -12.62 -15.24 2.91
CA LYS A 301 -13.08 -15.84 1.65
C LYS A 301 -14.15 -14.97 1.04
N ILE A 302 -14.14 -14.81 -0.28
CA ILE A 302 -15.17 -14.08 -1.02
C ILE A 302 -15.76 -15.02 -2.06
N ASP A 303 -17.03 -15.36 -1.88
CA ASP A 303 -17.74 -16.35 -2.68
C ASP A 303 -18.81 -15.66 -3.53
N LEU A 304 -18.65 -15.74 -4.85
CA LEU A 304 -19.53 -15.18 -5.86
C LEU A 304 -20.38 -16.25 -6.56
N GLN A 305 -20.35 -17.50 -6.10
CA GLN A 305 -20.93 -18.62 -6.83
C GLN A 305 -22.47 -18.59 -6.90
N LEU A 306 -23.14 -17.88 -5.99
CA LEU A 306 -24.59 -17.65 -6.07
C LEU A 306 -24.96 -16.60 -7.12
N ALA A 307 -24.07 -15.66 -7.41
CA ALA A 307 -24.29 -14.70 -8.47
C ALA A 307 -24.21 -15.40 -9.85
N SER A 308 -24.93 -14.85 -10.83
CA SER A 308 -24.84 -15.36 -12.21
C SER A 308 -23.40 -15.24 -12.74
N ALA A 309 -22.94 -16.22 -13.53
CA ALA A 309 -21.65 -16.14 -14.21
C ALA A 309 -21.59 -14.95 -15.18
N THR A 310 -22.73 -14.47 -15.68
CA THR A 310 -22.81 -13.29 -16.56
C THR A 310 -22.95 -11.97 -15.79
N ALA A 311 -23.03 -12.02 -14.46
CA ALA A 311 -23.07 -10.84 -13.61
C ALA A 311 -21.75 -10.06 -13.68
N TYR A 312 -21.84 -8.75 -13.81
CA TYR A 312 -20.70 -7.85 -13.66
C TYR A 312 -20.45 -7.57 -12.19
N ILE A 313 -19.85 -8.55 -11.51
CA ILE A 313 -19.54 -8.53 -10.08
C ILE A 313 -18.09 -8.92 -9.88
N CYS A 314 -17.41 -8.27 -8.95
CA CYS A 314 -16.13 -8.75 -8.46
C CYS A 314 -16.10 -8.96 -6.95
N GLY A 315 -15.10 -9.69 -6.46
CA GLY A 315 -14.89 -9.84 -5.01
C GLY A 315 -14.49 -8.51 -4.37
N ILE A 316 -13.45 -7.86 -4.89
CA ILE A 316 -12.95 -6.59 -4.36
C ILE A 316 -12.81 -5.56 -5.48
N VAL A 317 -13.44 -4.40 -5.32
CA VAL A 317 -13.09 -3.18 -6.09
C VAL A 317 -12.10 -2.38 -5.27
N TRP A 318 -10.85 -2.36 -5.70
CA TRP A 318 -9.74 -1.77 -4.97
C TRP A 318 -9.31 -0.45 -5.59
N GLN A 319 -9.43 0.63 -4.83
CA GLN A 319 -8.90 1.95 -5.14
C GLN A 319 -8.15 2.43 -3.91
N ALA A 320 -6.83 2.25 -3.86
CA ALA A 320 -5.99 2.65 -2.71
C ALA A 320 -4.62 3.15 -3.16
N ALA A 321 -3.92 3.83 -2.25
CA ALA A 321 -2.55 4.31 -2.41
C ALA A 321 -1.59 3.53 -1.48
N HIS A 322 -0.38 4.07 -1.23
CA HIS A 322 0.66 3.46 -0.40
C HIS A 322 0.18 3.08 1.01
N GLY A 323 0.90 2.14 1.63
CA GLY A 323 0.54 1.61 2.95
C GLY A 323 -0.78 0.85 2.95
N ALA A 324 -1.15 0.27 1.82
CA ALA A 324 -2.37 -0.52 1.67
C ALA A 324 -2.06 -1.95 1.21
N SER A 325 -2.77 -2.92 1.79
CA SER A 325 -2.52 -4.35 1.62
C SER A 325 -3.81 -5.16 1.41
N ILE A 326 -3.74 -6.20 0.59
CA ILE A 326 -4.73 -7.29 0.57
C ILE A 326 -3.94 -8.58 0.71
N GLU A 327 -4.27 -9.39 1.72
CA GLU A 327 -3.47 -10.54 2.10
C GLU A 327 -4.33 -11.76 2.44
N ASN A 328 -3.94 -12.95 2.01
CA ASN A 328 -4.61 -14.21 2.36
C ASN A 328 -6.13 -14.18 2.07
N ILE A 329 -6.48 -14.05 0.79
CA ILE A 329 -7.89 -14.05 0.34
C ILE A 329 -8.13 -15.18 -0.66
N GLU A 330 -9.21 -15.91 -0.45
CA GLU A 330 -9.70 -16.91 -1.40
C GLU A 330 -10.93 -16.36 -2.14
N PHE A 331 -10.90 -16.39 -3.48
CA PHE A 331 -11.98 -15.94 -4.34
C PHE A 331 -12.63 -17.14 -5.04
N TYR A 332 -13.90 -17.41 -4.76
CA TYR A 332 -14.67 -18.49 -5.40
C TYR A 332 -15.63 -17.90 -6.41
N MET A 333 -15.45 -18.27 -7.67
CA MET A 333 -16.28 -17.84 -8.79
C MET A 333 -16.75 -19.07 -9.56
N ARG A 334 -17.83 -18.97 -10.33
CA ARG A 334 -18.34 -20.13 -11.06
C ARG A 334 -17.34 -20.61 -12.11
N TYR A 335 -17.19 -21.93 -12.23
CA TYR A 335 -16.58 -22.53 -13.42
C TYR A 335 -17.46 -22.28 -14.64
N THR A 336 -16.84 -21.96 -15.77
CA THR A 336 -17.53 -21.80 -17.05
C THR A 336 -16.87 -22.65 -18.13
N SER A 337 -17.63 -23.61 -18.68
CA SER A 337 -17.15 -24.52 -19.73
C SER A 337 -16.99 -23.85 -21.10
N ASP A 338 -17.69 -22.73 -21.33
CA ASP A 338 -17.62 -21.92 -22.56
C ASP A 338 -16.68 -20.71 -22.43
N GLY A 339 -16.03 -20.54 -21.26
CA GLY A 339 -15.14 -19.43 -20.93
C GLY A 339 -15.84 -18.08 -20.76
N ARG A 340 -17.19 -18.02 -20.74
CA ARG A 340 -17.95 -16.76 -20.65
C ARG A 340 -18.40 -16.50 -19.22
N SER A 341 -17.51 -15.88 -18.45
CA SER A 341 -17.84 -15.31 -17.15
C SER A 341 -17.47 -13.83 -17.09
N ASN A 342 -18.35 -13.03 -16.50
CA ASN A 342 -18.09 -11.63 -16.14
C ASN A 342 -17.72 -11.48 -14.65
N GLN A 343 -17.68 -12.59 -13.89
CA GLN A 343 -17.25 -12.58 -12.51
C GLN A 343 -15.74 -12.37 -12.42
N GLY A 344 -15.32 -11.43 -11.59
CA GLY A 344 -13.92 -11.15 -11.27
C GLY A 344 -13.60 -11.40 -9.80
N GLY A 345 -12.33 -11.70 -9.49
CA GLY A 345 -11.85 -11.71 -8.12
C GLY A 345 -11.58 -10.28 -7.64
N ILE A 346 -10.70 -9.58 -8.34
CA ILE A 346 -10.25 -8.24 -7.97
C ILE A 346 -10.25 -7.28 -9.16
N TYR A 347 -10.74 -6.07 -8.92
CA TYR A 347 -10.72 -4.94 -9.83
C TYR A 347 -9.94 -3.79 -9.20
N VAL A 348 -8.64 -3.71 -9.47
CA VAL A 348 -7.78 -2.58 -9.05
C VAL A 348 -7.99 -1.45 -10.04
N LEU A 349 -8.63 -0.40 -9.55
CA LEU A 349 -8.78 0.90 -10.19
C LEU A 349 -7.52 1.75 -9.95
N SER A 350 -7.47 2.91 -10.61
CA SER A 350 -6.42 3.92 -10.42
C SER A 350 -6.02 4.12 -8.95
N GLY A 351 -4.72 4.21 -8.69
CA GLY A 351 -4.10 4.41 -7.37
C GLY A 351 -2.59 4.62 -7.52
N SER A 352 -1.85 4.57 -6.41
CA SER A 352 -0.38 4.67 -6.38
C SER A 352 0.15 3.76 -5.27
N GLY A 353 0.49 2.52 -5.61
CA GLY A 353 1.17 1.59 -4.71
C GLY A 353 0.28 0.54 -4.02
N GLY A 354 0.94 -0.19 -3.11
CA GLY A 354 0.36 -1.22 -2.26
C GLY A 354 0.92 -2.62 -2.51
N LEU A 355 0.46 -3.57 -1.69
CA LEU A 355 0.81 -4.98 -1.77
C LEU A 355 -0.45 -5.84 -1.95
N LEU A 356 -0.42 -6.76 -2.91
CA LEU A 356 -1.40 -7.85 -3.04
C LEU A 356 -0.67 -9.17 -2.84
N ALA A 357 -0.98 -9.90 -1.77
CA ALA A 357 -0.18 -11.05 -1.37
C ALA A 357 -1.02 -12.28 -0.99
N ASP A 358 -0.58 -13.48 -1.38
CA ASP A 358 -1.24 -14.74 -1.01
C ASP A 358 -2.74 -14.75 -1.37
N LEU A 359 -3.06 -14.55 -2.65
CA LEU A 359 -4.44 -14.56 -3.13
C LEU A 359 -4.67 -15.76 -4.04
N ILE A 360 -5.77 -16.48 -3.82
CA ILE A 360 -6.13 -17.67 -4.61
C ILE A 360 -7.47 -17.43 -5.30
N PHE A 361 -7.47 -17.53 -6.62
CA PHE A 361 -8.62 -17.32 -7.48
C PHE A 361 -9.03 -18.64 -8.12
N VAL A 362 -10.29 -19.04 -7.96
CA VAL A 362 -10.83 -20.28 -8.52
C VAL A 362 -12.08 -19.98 -9.36
N GLY A 363 -12.05 -20.41 -10.63
CA GLY A 363 -13.13 -20.15 -11.60
C GLY A 363 -13.11 -18.72 -12.13
N GLY A 364 -14.24 -18.26 -12.70
CA GLY A 364 -14.38 -16.89 -13.20
C GLY A 364 -13.82 -16.64 -14.61
N GLY A 365 -14.02 -15.41 -15.08
CA GLY A 365 -13.56 -14.95 -16.40
C GLY A 365 -12.11 -14.47 -16.30
N THR A 366 -11.79 -13.29 -16.84
CA THR A 366 -10.58 -12.60 -16.36
C THR A 366 -10.82 -12.18 -14.91
N VAL A 367 -10.04 -12.70 -13.98
CA VAL A 367 -10.33 -12.58 -12.55
C VAL A 367 -9.60 -11.45 -11.86
N ALA A 368 -8.49 -10.98 -12.43
CA ALA A 368 -7.75 -9.85 -11.92
C ALA A 368 -7.61 -8.79 -13.01
N TYR A 369 -8.11 -7.60 -12.73
CA TYR A 369 -7.98 -6.45 -13.62
C TYR A 369 -7.29 -5.32 -12.89
N PHE A 370 -6.31 -4.74 -13.57
CA PHE A 370 -5.22 -4.05 -12.91
C PHE A 370 -4.91 -2.74 -13.65
N GLU A 371 -5.31 -1.61 -13.05
CA GLU A 371 -4.96 -0.25 -13.48
C GLU A 371 -4.44 0.52 -12.26
N ASN A 372 -3.13 0.73 -12.14
CA ASN A 372 -2.52 1.51 -11.05
C ASN A 372 -1.26 2.23 -11.56
N GLN A 373 -0.71 3.22 -10.85
CA GLN A 373 0.60 3.77 -11.23
C GLN A 373 1.69 2.72 -11.00
N GLU A 374 1.69 2.10 -9.82
CA GLU A 374 2.61 1.03 -9.46
C GLU A 374 2.03 0.13 -8.37
N ILE A 375 2.39 -1.15 -8.36
CA ILE A 375 2.01 -2.09 -7.30
C ILE A 375 2.89 -3.34 -7.36
N THR A 376 3.08 -3.97 -6.20
CA THR A 376 3.79 -5.24 -6.10
C THR A 376 2.80 -6.33 -5.72
N THR A 377 2.90 -7.47 -6.39
CA THR A 377 2.09 -8.65 -6.05
C THR A 377 2.97 -9.84 -5.81
N ASP A 378 2.60 -10.66 -4.85
CA ASP A 378 3.41 -11.78 -4.42
C ASP A 378 2.54 -12.99 -4.06
N HIS A 379 2.87 -14.17 -4.60
CA HIS A 379 2.10 -15.40 -4.40
C HIS A 379 0.61 -15.28 -4.81
N LEU A 380 0.35 -15.03 -6.10
CA LEU A 380 -1.01 -15.04 -6.65
C LEU A 380 -1.26 -16.35 -7.41
N VAL A 381 -2.30 -17.10 -7.05
CA VAL A 381 -2.60 -18.41 -7.64
C VAL A 381 -3.94 -18.36 -8.37
N PHE A 382 -3.94 -18.63 -9.67
CA PHE A 382 -5.09 -18.60 -10.56
C PHE A 382 -5.42 -20.00 -11.06
N LEU A 383 -6.64 -20.49 -10.80
CA LEU A 383 -7.04 -21.88 -11.03
C LEU A 383 -8.36 -21.96 -11.82
N HIS A 384 -8.35 -22.70 -12.94
CA HIS A 384 -9.57 -23.09 -13.67
C HIS A 384 -10.47 -21.93 -14.14
N GLY A 385 -9.87 -20.79 -14.49
CA GLY A 385 -10.58 -19.57 -14.93
C GLY A 385 -9.80 -18.81 -16.01
N GLY A 386 -9.87 -17.49 -16.00
CA GLY A 386 -8.90 -16.63 -16.66
C GLY A 386 -7.89 -16.05 -15.67
N GLY A 387 -6.77 -15.55 -16.18
CA GLY A 387 -5.74 -14.94 -15.37
C GLY A 387 -5.95 -13.43 -15.21
N VAL A 388 -4.92 -12.68 -15.57
CA VAL A 388 -4.76 -11.25 -15.25
C VAL A 388 -4.84 -10.40 -16.51
N TRP A 389 -5.47 -9.23 -16.41
CA TRP A 389 -5.42 -8.18 -17.43
C TRP A 389 -4.94 -6.87 -16.81
N ILE A 390 -3.76 -6.45 -17.26
CA ILE A 390 -3.11 -5.18 -16.88
C ILE A 390 -3.36 -4.14 -17.98
N TYR A 391 -3.81 -2.96 -17.57
CA TYR A 391 -4.20 -1.87 -18.46
C TYR A 391 -3.62 -0.53 -18.01
N GLY A 392 -3.12 0.26 -18.97
CA GLY A 392 -2.77 1.68 -18.75
C GLY A 392 -1.28 1.93 -18.51
N ASP A 393 -1.00 2.97 -17.71
CA ASP A 393 0.31 3.55 -17.40
C ASP A 393 1.00 2.92 -16.17
N SER A 394 0.87 1.59 -16.02
CA SER A 394 1.29 0.84 -14.83
C SER A 394 2.72 0.32 -14.91
N VAL A 395 3.50 0.50 -13.83
CA VAL A 395 4.71 -0.27 -13.52
C VAL A 395 4.34 -1.38 -12.53
N TRP A 396 4.34 -2.62 -12.98
CA TRP A 396 3.87 -3.73 -12.16
C TRP A 396 4.97 -4.78 -11.97
N THR A 397 5.24 -5.16 -10.73
CA THR A 397 6.07 -6.32 -10.42
C THR A 397 5.20 -7.42 -9.84
N MET A 398 5.18 -8.56 -10.51
CA MET A 398 4.45 -9.75 -10.11
C MET A 398 5.47 -10.85 -9.79
N HIS A 399 5.53 -11.25 -8.53
CA HIS A 399 6.40 -12.30 -8.05
C HIS A 399 5.57 -13.53 -7.66
N ASP A 400 6.11 -14.72 -7.93
CA ASP A 400 5.55 -16.00 -7.47
C ASP A 400 4.10 -16.24 -7.91
N CYS A 401 3.78 -15.89 -9.15
CA CYS A 401 2.43 -16.06 -9.67
C CYS A 401 2.28 -17.44 -10.31
N VAL A 402 1.18 -18.12 -10.02
CA VAL A 402 0.86 -19.46 -10.54
C VAL A 402 -0.43 -19.39 -11.34
N PHE A 403 -0.38 -19.82 -12.61
CA PHE A 403 -1.53 -19.94 -13.48
C PHE A 403 -1.70 -21.41 -13.86
N GLU A 404 -2.72 -22.08 -13.32
CA GLU A 404 -2.97 -23.50 -13.58
C GLU A 404 -4.35 -23.71 -14.22
N SER A 405 -4.36 -24.38 -15.37
CA SER A 405 -5.58 -24.64 -16.13
C SER A 405 -6.37 -23.36 -16.47
N CYS A 406 -5.67 -22.27 -16.78
CA CYS A 406 -6.27 -20.99 -17.12
C CYS A 406 -6.48 -20.85 -18.63
N SER A 407 -7.55 -20.16 -19.03
CA SER A 407 -7.80 -19.79 -20.43
C SER A 407 -6.72 -18.86 -21.00
N HIS A 408 -6.10 -18.04 -20.15
CA HIS A 408 -4.98 -17.16 -20.44
C HIS A 408 -4.22 -16.85 -19.14
N GLY A 409 -2.91 -16.63 -19.22
CA GLY A 409 -2.10 -16.20 -18.08
C GLY A 409 -2.19 -14.69 -17.84
N VAL A 410 -1.37 -13.90 -18.53
CA VAL A 410 -1.36 -12.44 -18.40
C VAL A 410 -1.63 -11.74 -19.73
N ILE A 411 -2.49 -10.74 -19.71
CA ILE A 411 -2.73 -9.82 -20.81
C ILE A 411 -2.21 -8.44 -20.43
N VAL A 412 -1.34 -7.87 -21.26
CA VAL A 412 -0.79 -6.52 -21.07
C VAL A 412 -1.25 -5.62 -22.23
N GLU A 413 -1.99 -4.58 -21.90
CA GLU A 413 -2.54 -3.62 -22.87
C GLU A 413 -2.16 -2.17 -22.52
N GLY A 414 -1.38 -1.53 -23.39
CA GLY A 414 -1.14 -0.09 -23.31
C GLY A 414 -2.34 0.72 -23.80
N ARG A 415 -2.59 1.90 -23.20
CA ARG A 415 -3.70 2.82 -23.56
C ARG A 415 -3.67 3.35 -25.01
N ALA A 416 -2.60 3.11 -25.79
CA ALA A 416 -2.45 3.58 -27.19
C ALA A 416 -3.27 2.79 -28.23
N GLY A 417 -4.04 1.78 -27.81
CA GLY A 417 -4.96 1.03 -28.70
C GLY A 417 -6.22 1.79 -29.13
N ARG A 418 -6.32 3.12 -28.90
CA ARG A 418 -7.44 3.97 -29.32
C ARG A 418 -6.98 5.15 -30.17
N LEU A 419 -7.85 5.50 -31.13
CA LEU A 419 -7.74 6.51 -32.19
C LEU A 419 -7.51 7.98 -31.74
N ASP A 420 -7.04 8.25 -30.52
CA ASP A 420 -6.67 9.59 -30.05
C ASP A 420 -5.16 9.69 -29.75
N ASN A 421 -4.44 10.08 -30.78
CA ASN A 421 -2.97 10.10 -30.89
C ASN A 421 -2.29 11.17 -30.00
N THR A 422 -2.92 11.66 -28.94
CA THR A 422 -2.47 12.84 -28.16
C THR A 422 -1.95 12.53 -26.76
N LYS A 423 -1.89 11.27 -26.32
CA LYS A 423 -1.22 10.88 -25.07
C LYS A 423 -0.45 9.57 -25.26
N PRO A 424 0.86 9.50 -24.94
CA PRO A 424 1.53 8.20 -24.85
C PRO A 424 1.10 7.52 -23.55
N PRO A 425 0.88 6.20 -23.56
CA PRO A 425 0.83 5.46 -22.32
C PRO A 425 1.69 4.20 -22.43
N ALA A 426 2.86 4.31 -21.82
CA ALA A 426 3.81 3.26 -21.58
C ALA A 426 3.44 2.51 -20.31
N GLY A 427 3.63 1.19 -20.27
CA GLY A 427 3.49 0.37 -19.06
C GLY A 427 4.51 -0.77 -19.09
N SER A 428 4.98 -1.21 -17.93
CA SER A 428 5.98 -2.28 -17.82
C SER A 428 5.50 -3.34 -16.84
N LEU A 429 5.60 -4.60 -17.25
CA LEU A 429 5.35 -5.74 -16.36
C LEU A 429 6.66 -6.52 -16.18
N THR A 430 7.03 -6.73 -14.92
CA THR A 430 8.09 -7.67 -14.53
C THR A 430 7.45 -8.86 -13.84
N LEU A 431 7.59 -10.05 -14.42
CA LEU A 431 7.18 -11.34 -13.85
C LEU A 431 8.41 -12.10 -13.36
N ILE A 432 8.42 -12.46 -12.09
CA ILE A 432 9.53 -13.15 -11.44
C ILE A 432 8.99 -14.44 -10.80
N ASP A 433 9.71 -15.55 -10.92
CA ASP A 433 9.41 -16.81 -10.23
C ASP A 433 8.01 -17.37 -10.49
N SER A 434 7.49 -17.17 -11.71
CA SER A 434 6.10 -17.47 -12.03
C SER A 434 5.95 -18.76 -12.83
N ILE A 435 4.85 -19.49 -12.62
CA ILE A 435 4.55 -20.78 -13.24
C ILE A 435 3.25 -20.67 -14.03
N PHE A 436 3.28 -21.15 -15.27
CA PHE A 436 2.12 -21.32 -16.14
C PHE A 436 1.98 -22.81 -16.45
N SER A 437 0.98 -23.49 -15.92
CA SER A 437 0.69 -24.91 -16.15
C SER A 437 -0.65 -25.06 -16.86
N ASP A 438 -0.68 -25.85 -17.94
CA ASP A 438 -1.89 -26.14 -18.72
C ASP A 438 -2.66 -24.87 -19.12
N THR A 439 -1.91 -23.81 -19.40
CA THR A 439 -2.43 -22.49 -19.76
C THR A 439 -2.03 -22.20 -21.20
N THR A 440 -3.01 -22.16 -22.11
CA THR A 440 -2.78 -22.19 -23.56
C THR A 440 -1.85 -21.08 -24.06
N THR A 441 -1.98 -19.88 -23.49
CA THR A 441 -1.10 -18.74 -23.77
C THR A 441 -0.66 -18.11 -22.44
N GLY A 442 0.65 -18.11 -22.21
CA GLY A 442 1.27 -17.55 -21.01
C GLY A 442 1.06 -16.04 -20.90
N ALA A 443 1.67 -15.26 -21.79
CA ALA A 443 1.52 -13.81 -21.85
C ALA A 443 1.09 -13.32 -23.24
N SER A 444 0.17 -12.36 -23.28
CA SER A 444 -0.30 -11.68 -24.49
C SER A 444 -0.04 -10.18 -24.41
N LEU A 445 0.67 -9.63 -25.40
CA LEU A 445 1.05 -8.22 -25.44
C LEU A 445 0.29 -7.48 -26.56
N PHE A 446 -0.38 -6.38 -26.21
CA PHE A 446 -1.04 -5.48 -27.16
C PHE A 446 -0.17 -4.25 -27.41
N LEU A 447 0.84 -4.42 -28.27
CA LEU A 447 1.85 -3.41 -28.61
C LEU A 447 1.36 -2.51 -29.77
N SER A 448 0.56 -1.49 -29.45
CA SER A 448 0.12 -0.49 -30.45
C SER A 448 1.05 0.73 -30.53
N SER A 449 1.97 0.90 -29.56
CA SER A 449 3.00 1.94 -29.53
C SER A 449 4.30 1.41 -28.91
N ASN A 450 5.44 2.03 -29.22
CA ASN A 450 6.80 1.65 -28.78
C ASN A 450 7.04 1.81 -27.25
N SER A 451 6.12 1.39 -26.40
CA SER A 451 6.08 1.85 -25.01
C SER A 451 5.67 0.82 -23.96
N THR A 452 5.27 -0.40 -24.35
CA THR A 452 4.96 -1.48 -23.39
C THR A 452 6.10 -2.49 -23.34
N THR A 453 6.60 -2.82 -22.15
CA THR A 453 7.65 -3.83 -21.95
C THR A 453 7.17 -4.97 -21.04
N LEU A 454 7.68 -6.18 -21.32
CA LEU A 454 7.53 -7.36 -20.49
C LEU A 454 8.92 -7.90 -20.17
N HIS A 455 9.22 -8.06 -18.88
CA HIS A 455 10.40 -8.75 -18.38
C HIS A 455 9.97 -10.04 -17.68
N LEU A 456 10.59 -11.15 -18.06
CA LEU A 456 10.39 -12.47 -17.45
C LEU A 456 11.72 -12.89 -16.81
N GLU A 457 11.70 -13.21 -15.53
CA GLU A 457 12.83 -13.78 -14.82
C GLU A 457 12.41 -15.05 -14.10
N ASN A 458 13.17 -16.13 -14.31
CA ASN A 458 12.93 -17.44 -13.72
C ASN A 458 11.45 -17.86 -13.81
N CYS A 459 10.88 -17.85 -15.02
CA CYS A 459 9.48 -18.20 -15.27
C CYS A 459 9.39 -19.56 -15.98
N ALA A 460 8.45 -20.40 -15.59
CA ALA A 460 8.25 -21.72 -16.20
C ALA A 460 6.87 -21.84 -16.87
N PHE A 461 6.86 -22.46 -18.04
CA PHE A 461 5.68 -22.80 -18.81
C PHE A 461 5.65 -24.32 -19.00
N TYR A 462 4.54 -24.96 -18.63
CA TYR A 462 4.30 -26.38 -18.76
C TYR A 462 2.96 -26.61 -19.46
N GLY A 463 2.95 -27.41 -20.53
CA GLY A 463 1.73 -27.62 -21.32
C GLY A 463 1.20 -26.35 -22.01
N ALA A 464 2.05 -25.34 -22.23
CA ALA A 464 1.68 -24.11 -22.93
C ALA A 464 1.96 -24.24 -24.43
N THR A 465 1.02 -23.82 -25.28
CA THR A 465 1.27 -23.76 -26.73
C THR A 465 2.19 -22.59 -27.08
N ASN A 466 1.99 -21.43 -26.45
CA ASN A 466 2.81 -20.24 -26.64
C ASN A 466 3.13 -19.60 -25.28
N ALA A 467 4.41 -19.30 -25.03
CA ALA A 467 4.82 -18.61 -23.81
C ALA A 467 4.52 -17.10 -23.90
N VAL A 468 4.90 -16.43 -25.00
CA VAL A 468 4.61 -15.01 -25.23
C VAL A 468 4.17 -14.76 -26.68
N VAL A 469 3.07 -14.03 -26.84
CA VAL A 469 2.53 -13.60 -28.15
C VAL A 469 2.27 -12.09 -28.21
N VAL A 470 2.29 -11.51 -29.40
CA VAL A 470 1.90 -10.12 -29.69
C VAL A 470 0.70 -10.10 -30.63
N ASP A 471 -0.24 -9.20 -30.33
CA ASP A 471 -1.44 -8.92 -31.13
C ASP A 471 -2.12 -10.23 -31.60
N PRO A 472 -2.96 -10.86 -30.76
CA PRO A 472 -3.57 -12.15 -31.06
C PRO A 472 -4.45 -12.16 -32.33
N LEU A 473 -4.74 -11.01 -32.94
CA LEU A 473 -5.38 -10.92 -34.25
C LEU A 473 -4.43 -11.28 -35.42
N HIS A 474 -3.11 -11.16 -35.23
CA HIS A 474 -2.06 -11.50 -36.20
C HIS A 474 -1.11 -12.62 -35.71
N ALA A 475 -1.23 -13.05 -34.46
CA ALA A 475 -0.62 -14.25 -33.87
C ALA A 475 0.92 -14.33 -34.01
N ARG A 476 1.63 -13.21 -33.87
CA ARG A 476 3.10 -13.23 -33.84
C ARG A 476 3.58 -13.80 -32.50
N VAL A 477 4.20 -14.97 -32.53
CA VAL A 477 4.87 -15.56 -31.37
C VAL A 477 6.20 -14.84 -31.14
N LEU A 478 6.43 -14.35 -29.91
CA LEU A 478 7.72 -13.78 -29.50
C LEU A 478 8.59 -14.80 -28.76
N LEU A 479 7.95 -15.69 -28.00
CA LEU A 479 8.61 -16.76 -27.26
C LEU A 479 7.74 -18.01 -27.33
N ALA A 480 8.24 -19.05 -28.00
CA ALA A 480 7.55 -20.32 -28.14
C ALA A 480 8.07 -21.33 -27.11
N ALA A 481 7.20 -22.21 -26.63
CA ALA A 481 7.63 -23.37 -25.83
C ALA A 481 8.22 -24.45 -26.73
N ASP A 482 8.86 -25.46 -26.13
CA ASP A 482 9.35 -26.63 -26.86
C ASP A 482 8.18 -27.49 -27.43
N PRO A 483 8.44 -28.48 -28.29
CA PRO A 483 7.38 -29.32 -28.86
C PRO A 483 6.54 -30.13 -27.85
N THR A 484 7.00 -30.25 -26.60
CA THR A 484 6.25 -30.86 -25.48
C THR A 484 5.43 -29.84 -24.69
N GLY A 485 5.48 -28.56 -25.08
CA GLY A 485 4.79 -27.45 -24.43
C GLY A 485 5.53 -26.92 -23.19
N ASN A 486 6.82 -27.24 -23.03
CA ASN A 486 7.61 -26.87 -21.86
C ASN A 486 8.65 -25.79 -22.19
N LEU A 487 8.86 -24.84 -21.27
CA LEU A 487 9.89 -23.82 -21.36
C LEU A 487 10.22 -23.28 -19.97
N VAL A 488 11.50 -23.23 -19.61
CA VAL A 488 11.97 -22.44 -18.47
C VAL A 488 12.74 -21.25 -19.01
N VAL A 489 12.38 -20.07 -18.53
CA VAL A 489 12.92 -18.78 -18.94
C VAL A 489 13.72 -18.22 -17.78
N ASP A 490 15.05 -18.28 -17.86
CA ASP A 490 15.92 -17.73 -16.81
C ASP A 490 15.82 -16.20 -16.78
N ASN A 491 15.97 -15.55 -17.94
CA ASN A 491 15.85 -14.10 -18.09
C ASN A 491 15.53 -13.73 -19.55
N TRP A 492 14.50 -12.92 -19.77
CA TRP A 492 14.04 -12.52 -21.10
C TRP A 492 13.27 -11.20 -21.05
N GLU A 493 13.43 -10.35 -22.06
CA GLU A 493 12.69 -9.11 -22.18
C GLU A 493 12.08 -8.96 -23.57
N SER A 494 10.87 -8.40 -23.68
CA SER A 494 10.27 -8.05 -24.96
C SER A 494 10.92 -6.82 -25.59
N GLY A 495 11.47 -5.94 -24.75
CA GLY A 495 11.76 -4.55 -25.08
C GLY A 495 10.51 -3.77 -25.52
N SER A 496 10.71 -2.50 -25.89
CA SER A 496 9.63 -1.59 -26.28
C SER A 496 9.14 -1.77 -27.72
N ASN A 497 9.89 -2.53 -28.54
CA ASN A 497 9.52 -2.94 -29.89
C ASN A 497 9.53 -4.47 -29.95
N PRO A 498 8.51 -5.15 -30.50
CA PRO A 498 8.52 -6.61 -30.58
C PRO A 498 9.70 -7.22 -31.38
N SER A 499 10.48 -6.44 -32.15
CA SER A 499 11.75 -6.92 -32.76
C SER A 499 12.95 -6.92 -31.80
N SER A 500 12.88 -6.24 -30.65
CA SER A 500 13.96 -6.22 -29.65
C SER A 500 13.87 -7.36 -28.63
N ALA A 501 12.84 -8.20 -28.74
CA ALA A 501 12.62 -9.31 -27.84
C ALA A 501 13.81 -10.29 -27.82
N ALA A 502 14.39 -10.54 -26.66
CA ALA A 502 15.61 -11.33 -26.54
C ALA A 502 15.77 -11.96 -25.14
N HIS A 503 16.48 -13.08 -25.11
CA HIS A 503 17.08 -13.56 -23.87
C HIS A 503 18.20 -12.62 -23.43
N ILE A 504 18.21 -12.30 -22.14
CA ILE A 504 19.25 -11.46 -21.53
C ILE A 504 20.10 -12.37 -20.65
N PRO A 505 21.43 -12.15 -20.52
CA PRO A 505 22.24 -12.90 -19.58
C PRO A 505 21.61 -12.90 -18.18
N PRO A 506 21.36 -14.08 -17.59
CA PRO A 506 20.80 -14.14 -16.25
C PRO A 506 21.86 -13.71 -15.23
N THR A 507 21.41 -13.04 -14.17
CA THR A 507 22.26 -12.76 -13.01
C THR A 507 22.22 -13.97 -12.09
N ALA A 508 23.38 -14.41 -11.58
CA ALA A 508 23.41 -15.49 -10.61
C ALA A 508 22.65 -15.05 -9.34
N ARG A 509 21.65 -15.82 -8.92
CA ARG A 509 20.87 -15.50 -7.73
C ARG A 509 21.71 -15.69 -6.48
N ASN A 510 21.74 -14.66 -5.63
CA ASN A 510 22.42 -14.75 -4.35
C ASN A 510 21.66 -15.72 -3.42
N PRO A 511 22.30 -16.79 -2.92
CA PRO A 511 21.67 -17.69 -1.94
C PRO A 511 21.22 -16.99 -0.65
N ALA A 512 21.85 -15.86 -0.28
CA ALA A 512 21.44 -15.06 0.87
C ALA A 512 20.09 -14.36 0.65
N LEU A 513 19.63 -14.22 -0.60
CA LEU A 513 18.36 -13.57 -0.97
C LEU A 513 17.30 -14.55 -1.49
N SER A 514 17.63 -15.84 -1.56
CA SER A 514 16.82 -16.86 -2.25
C SER A 514 16.35 -17.95 -1.28
N ASP A 515 15.28 -18.65 -1.67
CA ASP A 515 14.62 -19.72 -0.92
C ASP A 515 14.45 -20.98 -1.81
N LYS A 516 13.49 -21.85 -1.45
CA LYS A 516 13.13 -23.07 -2.15
C LYS A 516 12.98 -22.86 -3.65
N GLN A 517 13.38 -23.90 -4.36
CA GLN A 517 13.40 -23.99 -5.80
C GLN A 517 12.19 -24.81 -6.27
N TYR A 518 11.43 -24.28 -7.23
CA TYR A 518 10.49 -25.09 -7.99
C TYR A 518 11.26 -26.01 -8.96
N PRO A 519 10.75 -27.22 -9.26
CA PRO A 519 11.46 -28.16 -10.14
C PRO A 519 11.87 -27.52 -11.47
N ALA A 520 13.13 -27.70 -11.87
CA ALA A 520 13.73 -27.17 -13.11
C ALA A 520 13.84 -25.63 -13.23
N MET A 521 13.43 -24.87 -12.22
CA MET A 521 13.61 -23.40 -12.13
C MET A 521 14.82 -23.06 -11.26
N ALA A 522 15.34 -21.84 -11.29
CA ALA A 522 16.32 -21.36 -10.31
C ALA A 522 15.68 -21.20 -8.92
N PRO A 523 16.48 -21.15 -7.81
CA PRO A 523 15.97 -20.84 -6.47
C PRO A 523 15.15 -19.55 -6.49
N SER A 524 13.95 -19.58 -5.91
CA SER A 524 13.06 -18.40 -5.91
C SER A 524 13.57 -17.32 -4.96
N LEU A 525 13.24 -16.05 -5.21
CA LEU A 525 13.55 -14.97 -4.28
C LEU A 525 12.75 -15.18 -3.00
N LEU A 526 13.41 -14.97 -1.86
CA LEU A 526 12.77 -15.20 -0.57
C LEU A 526 11.64 -14.19 -0.37
N THR A 527 10.50 -14.74 0.01
CA THR A 527 9.35 -14.00 0.53
C THR A 527 8.92 -14.64 1.83
N ARG A 528 8.53 -13.81 2.79
CA ARG A 528 8.08 -14.20 4.11
C ARG A 528 6.88 -13.35 4.46
N ARG A 529 5.71 -13.99 4.60
CA ARG A 529 4.53 -13.30 5.12
C ARG A 529 4.70 -12.94 6.57
N ARG A 530 4.00 -11.89 6.98
CA ARG A 530 3.96 -11.50 8.39
C ARG A 530 3.38 -12.61 9.25
N PRO A 531 3.93 -12.86 10.45
CA PRO A 531 3.42 -13.90 11.32
C PRO A 531 2.00 -13.60 11.83
N SER A 532 1.09 -14.58 11.70
CA SER A 532 -0.31 -14.43 12.17
C SER A 532 -0.45 -14.55 13.69
N TYR A 533 0.47 -15.27 14.34
CA TYR A 533 0.44 -15.58 15.77
C TYR A 533 -0.90 -16.19 16.21
N ALA A 534 -1.53 -16.96 15.32
CA ALA A 534 -2.91 -17.42 15.46
C ALA A 534 -3.07 -18.37 16.65
N THR A 535 -2.10 -19.25 16.87
CA THR A 535 -2.15 -20.26 17.95
C THR A 535 -1.54 -19.81 19.27
N LEU A 536 -1.08 -18.55 19.38
CA LEU A 536 -0.53 -18.05 20.64
C LEU A 536 -1.61 -17.94 21.72
N PRO A 537 -1.37 -18.49 22.93
CA PRO A 537 -2.26 -18.25 24.06
C PRO A 537 -2.17 -16.79 24.51
N SER A 538 -3.27 -16.20 24.98
CA SER A 538 -3.32 -14.80 25.44
C SER A 538 -2.30 -14.47 26.53
N GLY A 539 -1.95 -15.45 27.39
CA GLY A 539 -0.90 -15.31 28.40
C GLY A 539 0.54 -15.17 27.85
N LYS A 540 0.75 -15.31 26.53
CA LYS A 540 2.00 -15.03 25.83
C LYS A 540 1.98 -13.69 25.08
N VAL A 541 1.04 -12.83 25.44
CA VAL A 541 0.91 -11.49 24.87
C VAL A 541 0.98 -10.46 26.00
N MET A 542 1.86 -9.48 25.84
CA MET A 542 2.02 -8.35 26.73
C MET A 542 1.38 -7.11 26.09
N ASN A 543 0.26 -6.66 26.65
CA ASN A 543 -0.41 -5.45 26.20
C ASN A 543 0.23 -4.23 26.88
N VAL A 544 0.78 -3.31 26.09
CA VAL A 544 1.54 -2.17 26.63
C VAL A 544 0.70 -1.25 27.50
N LYS A 545 -0.58 -1.06 27.20
CA LYS A 545 -1.47 -0.20 28.00
C LYS A 545 -1.86 -0.84 29.32
N ALA A 546 -2.12 -2.15 29.30
CA ALA A 546 -2.33 -2.91 30.53
C ALA A 546 -1.11 -2.89 31.46
N LEU A 547 0.09 -2.68 30.90
CA LEU A 547 1.36 -2.62 31.61
C LEU A 547 1.85 -1.18 31.91
N GLY A 548 1.01 -0.16 31.64
CA GLY A 548 1.23 1.21 32.09
C GLY A 548 1.67 2.22 31.04
N ALA A 549 1.81 1.85 29.77
CA ALA A 549 1.95 2.83 28.70
C ALA A 549 0.63 3.59 28.48
N ALA A 550 0.68 4.91 28.37
CA ALA A 550 -0.51 5.73 28.19
C ALA A 550 -1.03 5.66 26.74
N GLY A 551 -0.14 5.85 25.77
CA GLY A 551 -0.51 5.95 24.35
C GLY A 551 -1.47 7.09 24.05
N ASP A 552 -1.38 8.19 24.82
CA ASP A 552 -2.27 9.35 24.79
C ASP A 552 -1.74 10.52 23.92
N GLY A 553 -0.53 10.38 23.36
CA GLY A 553 0.14 11.41 22.56
C GLY A 553 0.79 12.53 23.38
N VAL A 554 0.80 12.44 24.71
CA VAL A 554 1.31 13.50 25.59
C VAL A 554 2.31 12.93 26.59
N THR A 555 1.94 11.86 27.28
CA THR A 555 2.76 11.19 28.29
C THR A 555 4.02 10.61 27.63
N ASP A 556 5.18 10.84 28.25
CA ASP A 556 6.43 10.19 27.84
C ASP A 556 6.38 8.70 28.22
N ASP A 557 6.15 7.85 27.22
CA ASP A 557 6.06 6.41 27.35
C ASP A 557 7.44 5.73 27.22
N THR A 558 8.56 6.46 27.08
CA THR A 558 9.86 5.83 26.78
C THR A 558 10.31 4.82 27.83
N ALA A 559 10.26 5.17 29.11
CA ALA A 559 10.78 4.31 30.17
C ALA A 559 9.96 3.02 30.32
N VAL A 560 8.63 3.13 30.27
CA VAL A 560 7.71 2.01 30.42
C VAL A 560 7.77 1.07 29.21
N LEU A 561 7.83 1.61 27.98
CA LEU A 561 7.91 0.79 26.77
C LEU A 561 9.24 0.03 26.68
N ASN A 562 10.37 0.66 27.02
CA ASN A 562 11.67 -0.03 27.09
C ASN A 562 11.62 -1.20 28.09
N ALA A 563 11.05 -0.98 29.29
CA ALA A 563 10.92 -2.04 30.29
C ALA A 563 10.01 -3.19 29.84
N ILE A 564 8.91 -2.89 29.13
CA ILE A 564 8.01 -3.91 28.59
C ILE A 564 8.69 -4.73 27.50
N LEU A 565 9.40 -4.09 26.56
CA LEU A 565 10.10 -4.78 25.47
C LEU A 565 11.20 -5.70 26.03
N ASP A 566 11.98 -5.24 27.01
CA ASP A 566 12.98 -6.06 27.69
C ASP A 566 12.34 -7.26 28.42
N GLY A 567 11.24 -7.05 29.14
CA GLY A 567 10.49 -8.11 29.82
C GLY A 567 9.85 -9.14 28.87
N ALA A 568 9.40 -8.68 27.71
CA ALA A 568 8.79 -9.53 26.69
C ALA A 568 9.79 -10.48 26.06
N VAL A 569 11.01 -10.02 25.77
CA VAL A 569 12.09 -10.89 25.27
C VAL A 569 12.41 -11.99 26.28
N ASN A 570 12.54 -11.65 27.57
CA ASN A 570 12.84 -12.62 28.64
C ASN A 570 11.78 -13.72 28.80
N THR A 571 10.53 -13.43 28.45
CA THR A 571 9.41 -14.38 28.58
C THR A 571 9.02 -15.03 27.25
N SER A 572 9.70 -14.65 26.16
CA SER A 572 9.31 -14.95 24.79
C SER A 572 7.82 -14.66 24.58
N SER A 573 7.42 -13.41 24.84
CA SER A 573 6.06 -12.90 24.63
C SER A 573 5.98 -12.06 23.36
N VAL A 574 4.77 -11.90 22.81
CA VAL A 574 4.48 -10.89 21.78
C VAL A 574 4.05 -9.61 22.49
N VAL A 575 4.56 -8.47 22.07
CA VAL A 575 4.16 -7.16 22.60
C VAL A 575 3.08 -6.58 21.70
N PHE A 576 1.90 -6.42 22.28
CA PHE A 576 0.75 -5.83 21.63
C PHE A 576 0.66 -4.35 21.96
N PHE A 577 0.63 -3.52 20.92
CA PHE A 577 0.37 -2.09 20.98
C PHE A 577 -1.07 -1.85 20.56
N PRO A 578 -2.04 -1.76 21.49
CA PRO A 578 -3.36 -1.25 21.13
C PRO A 578 -3.21 0.09 20.42
N PHE A 579 -4.13 0.42 19.51
CA PHE A 579 -4.05 1.71 18.84
C PHE A 579 -3.93 2.85 19.86
N GLY A 580 -2.97 3.74 19.62
CA GLY A 580 -2.58 4.85 20.48
C GLY A 580 -1.46 5.65 19.82
N VAL A 581 -1.14 6.78 20.43
CA VAL A 581 0.01 7.61 20.07
C VAL A 581 0.98 7.56 21.25
N TYR A 582 2.05 6.79 21.09
CA TYR A 582 3.03 6.54 22.13
C TYR A 582 4.19 7.51 21.94
N ARG A 583 4.21 8.58 22.73
CA ARG A 583 5.23 9.62 22.66
C ARG A 583 6.48 9.15 23.39
N VAL A 584 7.65 9.32 22.78
CA VAL A 584 8.95 8.94 23.35
C VAL A 584 9.91 10.11 23.33
N GLU A 585 10.45 10.50 24.48
CA GLU A 585 11.45 11.58 24.60
C GLU A 585 12.91 11.10 24.57
N ASP A 586 13.10 9.79 24.50
CA ASP A 586 14.40 9.12 24.36
C ASP A 586 14.28 7.91 23.41
N THR A 587 15.40 7.31 23.02
CA THR A 587 15.44 6.15 22.13
C THR A 587 14.61 5.00 22.72
N LEU A 588 13.60 4.56 21.97
CA LEU A 588 12.93 3.29 22.19
C LEU A 588 13.82 2.17 21.64
N ARG A 589 14.27 1.28 22.51
CA ARG A 589 15.12 0.15 22.15
C ARG A 589 14.23 -1.06 21.92
N VAL A 590 14.32 -1.62 20.72
CA VAL A 590 13.70 -2.89 20.36
C VAL A 590 14.79 -3.96 20.46
N PRO A 591 14.91 -4.69 21.58
CA PRO A 591 15.92 -5.71 21.76
C PRO A 591 15.72 -6.89 20.79
N VAL A 592 16.81 -7.59 20.47
CA VAL A 592 16.75 -8.85 19.73
C VAL A 592 15.88 -9.87 20.48
N GLY A 593 14.97 -10.52 19.76
CA GLY A 593 13.92 -11.38 20.29
C GLY A 593 12.53 -10.74 20.33
N SER A 594 12.44 -9.43 20.05
CA SER A 594 11.18 -8.69 20.08
C SER A 594 10.21 -9.14 18.98
N ARG A 595 8.93 -9.26 19.33
CA ARG A 595 7.81 -9.49 18.41
C ARG A 595 6.72 -8.48 18.73
N ILE A 596 6.41 -7.58 17.81
CA ILE A 596 5.58 -6.39 18.03
C ILE A 596 4.40 -6.39 17.06
N VAL A 597 3.20 -6.14 17.59
CA VAL A 597 1.96 -6.06 16.79
C VAL A 597 1.17 -4.80 17.15
N GLY A 598 0.96 -3.93 16.17
CA GLY A 598 0.11 -2.74 16.25
C GLY A 598 -1.09 -2.81 15.29
N PRO A 599 -2.26 -3.35 15.67
CA PRO A 599 -3.41 -3.26 14.79
C PRO A 599 -3.81 -1.78 14.56
N ALA A 600 -4.31 -1.48 13.36
CA ALA A 600 -4.69 -0.13 12.93
C ALA A 600 -3.53 0.90 12.93
N TRP A 601 -2.28 0.45 12.79
CA TRP A 601 -1.10 1.31 12.70
C TRP A 601 -0.88 2.17 13.94
N ALA A 602 -0.69 1.50 15.09
CA ALA A 602 -0.32 2.18 16.33
C ALA A 602 0.96 3.01 16.15
N ARG A 603 1.01 4.21 16.74
CA ARG A 603 2.04 5.21 16.41
C ARG A 603 3.05 5.35 17.53
N ILE A 604 4.34 5.27 17.21
CA ILE A 604 5.43 5.71 18.08
C ILE A 604 5.94 7.05 17.54
N VAL A 605 5.97 8.08 18.39
CA VAL A 605 6.32 9.45 17.99
C VAL A 605 7.52 9.93 18.80
N GLY A 606 8.65 10.14 18.13
CA GLY A 606 9.85 10.74 18.72
C GLY A 606 9.65 12.22 18.98
N ALA A 607 9.94 12.66 20.21
CA ALA A 607 9.63 13.99 20.68
C ALA A 607 10.72 14.56 21.60
N GLY A 608 10.72 15.87 21.78
CA GLY A 608 11.62 16.53 22.72
C GLY A 608 13.05 16.73 22.21
N SER A 609 13.84 17.47 23.01
CA SER A 609 15.10 18.06 22.56
C SER A 609 16.22 17.08 22.22
N LYS A 610 16.12 15.81 22.63
CA LYS A 610 17.15 14.79 22.35
C LYS A 610 17.22 14.40 20.88
N PHE A 611 16.19 14.73 20.10
CA PHE A 611 16.14 14.50 18.66
C PHE A 611 16.36 15.78 17.84
N GLY A 612 16.64 16.93 18.46
CA GLY A 612 16.71 18.21 17.75
C GLY A 612 18.08 18.62 17.21
N ASP A 613 19.15 17.90 17.56
CA ASP A 613 20.52 18.27 17.19
C ASP A 613 21.04 17.45 16.00
N GLU A 614 21.04 18.06 14.81
CA GLU A 614 21.53 17.45 13.57
C GLU A 614 23.02 17.03 13.62
N THR A 615 23.82 17.66 14.48
CA THR A 615 25.25 17.33 14.65
C THR A 615 25.46 16.15 15.59
N ARG A 616 24.42 15.76 16.33
CA ARG A 616 24.42 14.59 17.22
C ARG A 616 23.18 13.73 16.92
N PRO A 617 23.13 13.07 15.74
CA PRO A 617 21.97 12.30 15.33
C PRO A 617 21.63 11.20 16.32
N ARG A 618 20.34 10.90 16.44
CA ARG A 618 19.84 9.93 17.40
C ARG A 618 18.65 9.14 16.87
N ALA A 619 18.72 7.82 17.05
CA ALA A 619 17.63 6.91 16.74
C ALA A 619 16.42 7.17 17.66
N VAL A 620 15.24 7.36 17.09
CA VAL A 620 13.96 7.35 17.81
C VAL A 620 13.62 5.90 18.18
N VAL A 621 13.63 5.01 17.18
CA VAL A 621 13.52 3.56 17.38
C VAL A 621 14.83 2.91 16.95
N GLN A 622 15.48 2.20 17.89
CA GLN A 622 16.70 1.45 17.65
C GLN A 622 16.39 -0.05 17.69
N VAL A 623 16.49 -0.71 16.54
CA VAL A 623 16.20 -2.15 16.38
C VAL A 623 17.47 -2.98 16.49
N GLY A 624 17.65 -3.62 17.63
CA GLY A 624 18.90 -4.27 18.03
C GLY A 624 20.05 -3.29 18.20
N ARG A 625 21.20 -3.80 18.65
CA ARG A 625 22.47 -3.08 18.67
C ARG A 625 23.41 -3.64 17.61
N SER A 626 24.37 -2.82 17.20
CA SER A 626 25.41 -3.26 16.26
C SER A 626 26.11 -4.52 16.79
N GLY A 627 26.20 -5.54 15.93
CA GLY A 627 26.78 -6.84 16.25
C GLY A 627 25.81 -7.86 16.89
N GLU A 628 24.58 -7.46 17.22
CA GLU A 628 23.58 -8.42 17.71
C GLU A 628 22.92 -9.16 16.54
N ALA A 629 22.68 -10.46 16.73
CA ALA A 629 22.02 -11.31 15.77
C ALA A 629 20.86 -12.07 16.41
N GLY A 630 19.70 -12.12 15.75
CA GLY A 630 18.56 -12.92 16.17
C GLY A 630 17.29 -12.60 15.40
N VAL A 631 16.16 -12.80 16.07
CA VAL A 631 14.83 -12.63 15.50
C VAL A 631 14.27 -11.28 15.96
N VAL A 632 13.75 -10.48 15.04
CA VAL A 632 12.91 -9.32 15.35
C VAL A 632 11.76 -9.31 14.37
N GLU A 633 10.53 -9.22 14.88
CA GLU A 633 9.32 -9.18 14.04
C GLU A 633 8.50 -7.96 14.44
N ILE A 634 8.28 -7.03 13.50
CA ILE A 634 7.48 -5.82 13.74
C ILE A 634 6.37 -5.77 12.70
N GLN A 635 5.12 -5.62 13.14
CA GLN A 635 3.99 -5.48 12.22
C GLN A 635 2.95 -4.43 12.65
N GLY A 636 2.39 -3.72 11.67
CA GLY A 636 1.33 -2.75 11.89
C GLY A 636 1.76 -1.51 12.69
N MET A 637 2.99 -1.04 12.58
CA MET A 637 3.42 0.16 13.33
C MET A 637 3.56 1.37 12.41
N VAL A 638 3.29 2.56 12.94
CA VAL A 638 3.73 3.82 12.31
C VAL A 638 4.77 4.47 13.20
N PHE A 639 5.90 4.85 12.60
CA PHE A 639 6.94 5.63 13.27
C PHE A 639 6.91 7.06 12.75
N ALA A 640 7.01 8.02 13.67
CA ALA A 640 6.90 9.44 13.37
C ALA A 640 7.77 10.26 14.32
N VAL A 641 7.83 11.57 14.08
CA VAL A 641 8.44 12.55 14.98
C VAL A 641 7.54 13.79 15.11
N GLU A 642 7.65 14.50 16.23
CA GLU A 642 7.12 15.85 16.42
C GLU A 642 7.99 16.90 15.69
N GLU A 643 7.60 18.17 15.78
CA GLU A 643 8.40 19.29 15.29
C GLU A 643 9.81 19.34 15.92
N ASP A 644 10.75 20.02 15.23
CA ASP A 644 12.12 20.27 15.69
C ASP A 644 12.94 19.00 15.98
N ALA A 645 12.77 17.98 15.15
CA ALA A 645 13.45 16.70 15.24
C ALA A 645 14.65 16.58 14.27
N ALA A 646 15.39 17.68 14.05
CA ALA A 646 16.45 17.76 13.04
C ALA A 646 17.60 16.74 13.19
N GLY A 647 17.79 16.17 14.37
CA GLY A 647 18.74 15.10 14.67
C GLY A 647 18.13 13.70 14.68
N ALA A 648 16.83 13.54 14.40
CA ALA A 648 16.20 12.23 14.44
C ALA A 648 16.62 11.34 13.27
N VAL A 649 17.04 10.12 13.61
CA VAL A 649 16.95 8.95 12.73
C VAL A 649 15.69 8.20 13.17
N VAL A 650 14.61 8.19 12.37
CA VAL A 650 13.31 7.70 12.87
C VAL A 650 13.39 6.20 13.21
N VAL A 651 13.96 5.40 12.30
CA VAL A 651 14.27 3.98 12.56
C VAL A 651 15.73 3.70 12.21
N GLU A 652 16.50 3.24 13.20
CA GLU A 652 17.84 2.69 13.02
C GLU A 652 17.78 1.16 13.19
N TRP A 653 18.13 0.43 12.14
CA TRP A 653 18.07 -1.02 12.08
C TRP A 653 19.47 -1.61 12.15
N ASN A 654 19.81 -2.26 13.26
CA ASN A 654 21.15 -2.81 13.52
C ASN A 654 21.20 -4.33 13.53
N VAL A 655 20.07 -4.99 13.78
CA VAL A 655 20.01 -6.44 13.99
C VAL A 655 20.39 -7.21 12.73
N ARG A 656 21.15 -8.29 12.92
CA ARG A 656 21.38 -9.33 11.92
C ARG A 656 20.42 -10.50 12.15
N GLU A 657 19.94 -11.12 11.09
CA GLU A 657 19.11 -12.31 11.17
C GLU A 657 19.94 -13.54 11.59
N THR A 658 19.35 -14.47 12.33
CA THR A 658 19.95 -15.81 12.61
C THR A 658 19.39 -16.92 11.73
N SER A 659 18.28 -16.63 11.05
CA SER A 659 17.70 -17.42 9.98
C SER A 659 17.07 -16.49 8.94
N LEU A 660 16.92 -16.95 7.70
CA LEU A 660 16.44 -16.12 6.59
C LEU A 660 15.15 -15.36 6.94
N ALA A 661 15.18 -14.05 6.75
CA ALA A 661 14.12 -13.08 7.06
C ALA A 661 13.63 -13.13 8.52
N SER A 662 14.44 -13.60 9.48
CA SER A 662 14.07 -13.60 10.91
C SER A 662 14.10 -12.22 11.56
N ALA A 663 14.78 -11.26 10.93
CA ALA A 663 14.70 -9.85 11.29
C ALA A 663 13.89 -9.11 10.21
N GLY A 664 12.62 -8.79 10.51
CA GLY A 664 11.76 -8.16 9.52
C GLY A 664 10.63 -7.28 10.05
N LEU A 665 10.07 -6.52 9.11
CA LEU A 665 9.09 -5.46 9.30
C LEU A 665 8.02 -5.55 8.21
N TRP A 666 6.76 -5.66 8.61
CA TRP A 666 5.60 -5.83 7.72
C TRP A 666 4.54 -4.79 7.97
N ASP A 667 3.94 -4.24 6.90
CA ASP A 667 2.78 -3.33 6.99
C ASP A 667 2.99 -2.23 8.04
N SER A 668 4.23 -1.75 8.11
CA SER A 668 4.70 -0.76 9.07
C SER A 668 5.39 0.36 8.33
N HIS A 669 5.11 1.60 8.70
CA HIS A 669 5.39 2.77 7.87
C HIS A 669 6.11 3.85 8.68
N ILE A 670 6.78 4.76 7.98
CA ILE A 670 7.32 5.98 8.55
C ILE A 670 6.54 7.15 7.94
N ARG A 671 5.84 7.91 8.78
CA ARG A 671 5.04 9.07 8.38
C ARG A 671 5.42 10.27 9.21
N VAL A 672 5.93 11.31 8.56
CA VAL A 672 6.32 12.56 9.20
C VAL A 672 5.57 13.71 8.55
N GLY A 673 4.95 14.60 9.34
CA GLY A 673 4.27 15.79 8.81
C GLY A 673 2.77 15.67 8.57
N ASP A 674 2.16 14.49 8.78
CA ASP A 674 0.84 14.19 8.23
C ASP A 674 -0.30 14.03 9.26
N ALA A 675 -0.11 14.38 10.53
CA ALA A 675 -1.17 14.19 11.52
C ALA A 675 -1.19 15.26 12.61
N LYS A 676 -2.39 15.61 13.07
CA LYS A 676 -2.64 16.41 14.27
C LYS A 676 -1.88 15.94 15.54
N ALA A 677 -1.46 14.67 15.57
CA ALA A 677 -0.65 14.08 16.63
C ALA A 677 0.85 14.40 16.58
N THR A 678 1.38 14.92 15.46
CA THR A 678 2.79 15.34 15.33
C THR A 678 2.98 16.85 15.52
N GLY A 679 1.89 17.60 15.76
CA GLY A 679 1.93 19.06 15.90
C GLY A 679 2.14 19.84 14.60
N LEU A 680 2.34 19.16 13.46
CA LEU A 680 2.78 19.74 12.18
C LEU A 680 1.65 20.30 11.28
N GLN A 681 0.53 20.78 11.85
CA GLN A 681 -0.66 21.20 11.09
C GLN A 681 -0.75 22.71 10.80
N ALA A 682 -1.58 23.04 9.79
CA ALA A 682 -1.93 24.39 9.32
C ALA A 682 -2.68 25.32 10.30
N GLU A 683 -2.99 24.93 11.53
CA GLU A 683 -3.89 25.70 12.40
C GLU A 683 -3.25 26.91 13.12
N ASP A 684 -2.08 27.37 12.69
CA ASP A 684 -1.41 28.55 13.27
C ASP A 684 -1.17 29.70 12.27
N SER A 685 -1.89 29.75 11.15
CA SER A 685 -1.76 30.84 10.16
C SER A 685 -3.05 31.62 9.88
N ALA A 686 -3.83 31.90 10.94
CA ALA A 686 -4.71 33.07 10.96
C ALA A 686 -3.99 34.30 11.54
N SER A 687 -2.75 34.55 11.12
CA SER A 687 -2.11 35.84 11.31
C SER A 687 -1.24 36.16 10.10
N THR A 688 -1.76 37.05 9.25
CA THR A 688 -0.91 37.94 8.47
C THR A 688 0.14 38.54 9.42
N VAL A 689 1.43 38.38 9.07
CA VAL A 689 2.64 38.94 9.71
C VAL A 689 3.36 38.00 10.70
N THR A 690 4.68 37.85 10.45
CA THR A 690 5.78 37.24 11.24
C THR A 690 6.07 35.72 11.12
N THR A 691 7.11 35.41 10.33
CA THR A 691 8.27 34.55 10.68
C THR A 691 8.15 33.60 11.89
N LYS A 692 7.39 32.50 11.79
CA LYS A 692 7.70 31.29 12.57
C LYS A 692 8.78 30.50 11.81
N PRO A 693 9.91 30.11 12.43
CA PRO A 693 10.86 29.19 11.80
C PRO A 693 10.12 27.90 11.42
N ARG A 694 10.27 27.48 10.16
CA ARG A 694 9.71 26.21 9.66
C ARG A 694 10.25 25.07 10.53
N GLY A 695 9.37 24.26 11.14
CA GLY A 695 9.77 23.11 11.96
C GLY A 695 10.67 22.17 11.16
N ARG A 696 11.87 21.87 11.68
CA ARG A 696 12.82 20.99 10.99
C ARG A 696 12.38 19.53 11.18
N GLY A 697 12.10 18.83 10.09
CA GLY A 697 11.83 17.39 10.10
C GLY A 697 13.10 16.56 10.35
N PRO A 698 13.02 15.22 10.30
CA PRO A 698 14.09 14.33 10.71
C PRO A 698 15.29 14.37 9.76
N LEU A 699 16.45 14.00 10.29
CA LEU A 699 17.66 13.82 9.50
C LEU A 699 17.51 12.66 8.51
N LEU A 700 16.92 11.54 8.95
CA LEU A 700 16.80 10.32 8.17
C LEU A 700 15.56 9.54 8.60
N LEU A 701 14.76 9.06 7.64
CA LEU A 701 13.61 8.21 7.96
C LEU A 701 14.08 6.82 8.40
N MET A 702 14.88 6.13 7.58
CA MET A 702 15.35 4.79 7.91
C MET A 702 16.83 4.58 7.59
N HIS A 703 17.56 3.99 8.53
CA HIS A 703 18.94 3.52 8.35
C HIS A 703 19.01 2.00 8.52
N LEU A 704 19.41 1.27 7.48
CA LEU A 704 19.87 -0.11 7.61
C LEU A 704 21.38 -0.08 7.84
N ALA A 705 21.80 -0.25 9.08
CA ALA A 705 23.18 0.00 9.51
C ALA A 705 24.15 -1.11 9.04
N PRO A 706 25.48 -0.83 9.02
CA PRO A 706 26.48 -1.83 8.67
C PRO A 706 26.40 -3.11 9.51
N GLY A 707 26.52 -4.28 8.87
CA GLY A 707 26.45 -5.58 9.52
C GLY A 707 25.03 -6.09 9.84
N SER A 708 24.01 -5.26 9.62
CA SER A 708 22.59 -5.63 9.77
C SER A 708 22.05 -6.37 8.55
N THR A 709 20.90 -7.00 8.71
CA THR A 709 20.11 -7.61 7.62
C THR A 709 18.64 -7.32 7.85
N ALA A 710 17.86 -7.09 6.79
CA ALA A 710 16.46 -6.70 6.95
C ALA A 710 15.54 -7.32 5.90
N TYR A 711 14.41 -7.86 6.35
CA TYR A 711 13.25 -8.16 5.49
C TYR A 711 12.17 -7.10 5.71
N ILE A 712 11.87 -6.29 4.70
CA ILE A 712 10.89 -5.20 4.79
C ILE A 712 9.84 -5.40 3.70
N GLU A 713 8.57 -5.50 4.11
CA GLU A 713 7.45 -5.73 3.20
C GLU A 713 6.30 -4.73 3.46
N ASN A 714 5.83 -4.10 2.39
CA ASN A 714 4.79 -3.06 2.42
C ASN A 714 5.11 -1.94 3.41
N SER A 715 6.26 -1.28 3.26
CA SER A 715 6.65 -0.13 4.08
C SER A 715 6.61 1.17 3.27
N TRP A 716 6.01 2.20 3.84
CA TRP A 716 5.92 3.51 3.21
C TRP A 716 6.76 4.49 4.02
N LEU A 717 7.86 4.96 3.44
CA LEU A 717 8.81 5.88 4.04
C LEU A 717 8.57 7.28 3.47
N SER A 718 7.84 8.09 4.22
CA SER A 718 7.32 9.36 3.72
C SER A 718 7.53 10.51 4.70
N ALA A 719 8.08 11.60 4.18
CA ALA A 719 7.96 12.94 4.74
C ALA A 719 6.90 13.67 3.92
N ALA A 720 5.87 14.19 4.59
CA ALA A 720 4.67 14.70 3.96
C ALA A 720 4.99 15.84 2.97
N ASP A 721 4.51 15.70 1.74
CA ASP A 721 4.45 16.73 0.69
C ASP A 721 3.11 17.50 0.70
N HIS A 722 2.14 17.08 1.52
CA HIS A 722 0.82 17.68 1.69
C HIS A 722 0.21 17.28 3.04
N ASP A 723 -0.72 18.09 3.58
CA ASP A 723 -1.48 17.78 4.80
C ASP A 723 -2.65 16.83 4.49
N ALA A 724 -2.70 15.62 5.08
CA ALA A 724 -3.82 14.69 4.91
C ALA A 724 -5.16 15.18 5.49
N GLU A 725 -5.18 16.23 6.31
CA GLU A 725 -6.41 16.74 6.93
C GLU A 725 -7.02 17.97 6.21
N THR A 726 -6.25 18.69 5.38
CA THR A 726 -6.77 19.85 4.63
C THR A 726 -6.41 19.79 3.14
N ALA A 727 -7.42 19.57 2.29
CA ALA A 727 -7.28 19.48 0.83
C ALA A 727 -6.90 20.80 0.12
N SER A 728 -6.29 21.77 0.82
CA SER A 728 -6.12 23.13 0.30
C SER A 728 -4.84 23.86 0.68
N LEU A 729 -3.89 23.27 1.41
CA LEU A 729 -2.62 23.93 1.73
C LEU A 729 -1.45 22.94 1.62
N ASP A 730 -0.53 23.22 0.70
CA ASP A 730 0.77 22.53 0.62
C ASP A 730 1.57 22.86 1.89
N HIS A 731 2.04 21.84 2.59
CA HIS A 731 2.93 21.96 3.75
C HIS A 731 4.30 21.38 3.40
N ASP A 732 5.35 22.19 3.52
CA ASP A 732 6.72 21.75 3.30
C ASP A 732 7.31 21.16 4.60
N VAL A 733 7.14 19.84 4.82
CA VAL A 733 7.84 19.12 5.90
C VAL A 733 9.05 18.40 5.32
N TYR A 734 10.26 18.91 5.64
CA TYR A 734 11.50 18.38 5.07
C TYR A 734 12.11 17.28 5.95
N ALA A 735 12.27 16.07 5.40
CA ALA A 735 13.28 15.13 5.86
C ALA A 735 14.56 15.31 5.05
N SER A 736 15.73 15.29 5.70
CA SER A 736 17.00 15.46 4.97
C SER A 736 17.32 14.26 4.06
N ARG A 737 16.91 13.04 4.45
CA ARG A 737 17.13 11.78 3.72
C ARG A 737 15.97 10.80 3.94
N GLY A 738 15.65 9.97 2.94
CA GLY A 738 14.65 8.91 3.04
C GLY A 738 15.22 7.63 3.63
N LEU A 739 15.91 6.84 2.80
CA LEU A 739 16.48 5.54 3.18
C LEU A 739 17.99 5.52 2.94
N LEU A 740 18.75 5.08 3.95
CA LEU A 740 20.17 4.75 3.82
C LEU A 740 20.36 3.25 4.03
N VAL A 741 20.95 2.56 3.06
CA VAL A 741 21.23 1.12 3.11
C VAL A 741 22.74 0.88 3.13
N ASP A 742 23.24 0.55 4.32
CA ASP A 742 24.59 0.05 4.57
C ASP A 742 24.60 -1.43 5.04
N ALA A 743 23.43 -2.08 5.07
CA ALA A 743 23.24 -3.46 5.46
C ALA A 743 24.08 -4.44 4.61
N ASP A 744 24.38 -5.61 5.20
CA ASP A 744 25.05 -6.68 4.48
C ASP A 744 24.15 -7.24 3.38
N HIS A 745 22.87 -7.50 3.69
CA HIS A 745 21.84 -7.85 2.71
C HIS A 745 20.44 -7.45 3.17
N ALA A 746 19.53 -7.19 2.24
CA ALA A 746 18.15 -6.82 2.56
C ALA A 746 17.15 -7.18 1.45
N TRP A 747 15.90 -7.43 1.86
CA TRP A 747 14.73 -7.52 0.99
C TRP A 747 13.83 -6.32 1.23
N LEU A 748 13.54 -5.56 0.18
CA LEU A 748 12.64 -4.41 0.19
C LEU A 748 11.49 -4.69 -0.78
N TRP A 749 10.46 -5.38 -0.31
CA TRP A 749 9.27 -5.76 -1.07
C TRP A 749 8.17 -4.72 -0.92
N ALA A 750 7.69 -4.14 -2.01
CA ALA A 750 6.65 -3.10 -1.98
C ALA A 750 7.00 -1.92 -1.05
N THR A 751 8.29 -1.57 -0.97
CA THR A 751 8.76 -0.44 -0.16
C THR A 751 8.70 0.84 -0.98
N THR A 752 7.88 1.78 -0.54
CA THR A 752 7.72 3.10 -1.17
C THR A 752 8.54 4.12 -0.40
N ILE A 753 9.26 4.99 -1.12
CA ILE A 753 10.09 6.04 -0.54
C ILE A 753 9.77 7.35 -1.27
N ASP A 754 9.17 8.32 -0.58
CA ASP A 754 8.81 9.62 -1.18
C ASP A 754 10.00 10.60 -1.23
N CYS A 755 11.14 10.20 -0.65
CA CYS A 755 12.39 10.96 -0.61
C CYS A 755 13.55 10.20 -1.28
N GLN A 756 14.74 10.80 -1.33
CA GLN A 756 15.93 10.13 -1.86
C GLN A 756 16.33 8.89 -1.04
N TYR A 757 16.79 7.84 -1.72
CA TYR A 757 17.44 6.67 -1.12
C TYR A 757 18.92 6.60 -1.53
N GLN A 758 19.76 6.00 -0.69
CA GLN A 758 21.18 5.76 -0.96
C GLN A 758 21.55 4.34 -0.55
N ILE A 759 22.24 3.61 -1.43
CA ILE A 759 22.77 2.28 -1.17
C ILE A 759 24.30 2.36 -1.25
N SER A 760 24.98 2.07 -0.14
CA SER A 760 26.44 2.18 -0.07
C SER A 760 27.15 0.91 -0.55
N ASN A 761 26.53 -0.27 -0.35
CA ASN A 761 27.03 -1.56 -0.82
C ASN A 761 25.91 -2.33 -1.56
N PRO A 762 25.90 -2.36 -2.90
CA PRO A 762 24.74 -2.81 -3.66
C PRO A 762 24.67 -4.31 -3.92
N ASN A 763 25.68 -5.11 -3.55
CA ASN A 763 25.81 -6.47 -4.06
C ASN A 763 24.67 -7.42 -3.65
N ASP A 764 24.07 -7.21 -2.47
CA ASP A 764 23.13 -8.16 -1.85
C ASP A 764 21.82 -7.48 -1.40
N ILE A 765 21.35 -6.50 -2.17
CA ILE A 765 20.09 -5.77 -1.90
C ILE A 765 19.06 -6.14 -2.96
N LEU A 766 17.96 -6.78 -2.56
CA LEU A 766 16.77 -6.93 -3.40
C LEU A 766 15.82 -5.77 -3.12
N MET A 767 15.50 -4.99 -4.15
CA MET A 767 14.57 -3.87 -4.03
C MET A 767 13.55 -3.92 -5.16
N VAL A 768 12.27 -3.94 -4.80
CA VAL A 768 11.13 -3.78 -5.70
C VAL A 768 10.34 -2.55 -5.24
N PRO A 769 10.85 -1.34 -5.49
CA PRO A 769 10.25 -0.13 -4.94
C PRO A 769 9.25 0.48 -5.92
N SER A 770 8.34 1.29 -5.40
CA SER A 770 7.70 2.34 -6.20
C SER A 770 8.78 3.34 -6.64
N PRO A 771 8.77 3.85 -7.89
CA PRO A 771 9.69 4.92 -8.28
C PRO A 771 9.51 6.10 -7.30
N PRO A 772 10.60 6.69 -6.78
CA PRO A 772 10.49 7.83 -5.88
C PRO A 772 9.77 8.96 -6.61
N LYS A 773 8.89 9.69 -5.92
CA LYS A 773 8.48 11.01 -6.41
C LYS A 773 9.78 11.81 -6.62
N PRO A 774 9.94 12.53 -7.74
CA PRO A 774 11.01 13.52 -7.81
C PRO A 774 10.82 14.42 -6.60
N ALA A 775 11.87 14.51 -5.75
CA ALA A 775 11.86 15.46 -4.65
C ALA A 775 11.31 16.77 -5.20
N VAL A 776 10.38 17.41 -4.49
CA VAL A 776 9.97 18.78 -4.83
C VAL A 776 11.27 19.54 -4.98
N GLU A 777 11.63 19.80 -6.24
CA GLU A 777 12.83 20.52 -6.57
C GLU A 777 12.51 21.88 -5.97
N ASN A 778 13.16 22.21 -4.84
CA ASN A 778 13.12 23.57 -4.30
C ASN A 778 13.14 24.49 -5.51
N ASP A 779 12.15 25.39 -5.62
CA ASP A 779 12.02 26.30 -6.77
C ASP A 779 13.40 26.57 -7.34
N PRO A 780 13.66 26.23 -8.64
CA PRO A 780 15.00 26.23 -9.17
C PRO A 780 15.68 27.52 -8.74
N PRO A 781 16.83 27.44 -8.04
CA PRO A 781 17.36 28.58 -7.32
C PRO A 781 17.40 29.76 -8.28
N LYS A 782 16.86 30.91 -7.84
CA LYS A 782 16.68 32.12 -8.66
C LYS A 782 17.91 32.45 -9.50
N PHE A 783 19.08 32.10 -8.98
CA PHE A 783 20.35 32.14 -9.69
C PHE A 783 20.92 30.73 -9.90
N ALA A 784 21.35 30.43 -11.12
CA ALA A 784 22.11 29.23 -11.47
C ALA A 784 23.37 29.03 -10.59
N GLY A 785 23.88 30.13 -10.02
CA GLY A 785 24.97 30.13 -9.05
C GLY A 785 26.35 29.95 -9.67
N TYR A 786 27.38 30.06 -8.83
CA TYR A 786 28.77 29.86 -9.23
C TYR A 786 29.58 29.23 -8.10
N ARG A 787 30.70 28.62 -8.45
CA ARG A 787 31.62 28.01 -7.47
C ARG A 787 32.82 28.93 -7.24
N VAL A 788 33.18 29.13 -5.96
CA VAL A 788 34.41 29.83 -5.56
C VAL A 788 35.64 28.90 -5.57
N TRP A 789 35.40 27.59 -5.43
CA TRP A 789 36.37 26.52 -5.61
C TRP A 789 35.86 25.51 -6.63
N THR A 790 36.71 25.06 -7.54
CA THR A 790 36.42 23.95 -8.44
C THR A 790 37.19 22.71 -8.01
N THR A 791 36.66 21.53 -8.29
CA THR A 791 37.32 20.25 -7.97
C THR A 791 38.71 20.21 -8.57
N SER A 792 38.85 20.59 -9.84
CA SER A 792 40.15 20.66 -10.53
C SER A 792 41.14 21.64 -9.88
N ALA A 793 40.66 22.77 -9.33
CA ALA A 793 41.53 23.71 -8.64
C ALA A 793 42.06 23.14 -7.30
N LEU A 794 41.23 22.39 -6.57
CA LEU A 794 41.63 21.74 -5.32
C LEU A 794 42.58 20.55 -5.58
N GLU A 795 42.31 19.76 -6.62
CA GLU A 795 43.16 18.65 -7.06
C GLU A 795 44.56 19.13 -7.47
N THR A 796 44.64 20.24 -8.21
CA THR A 796 45.92 20.83 -8.64
C THR A 796 46.77 21.32 -7.46
N MET A 797 46.15 21.65 -6.33
CA MET A 797 46.85 22.10 -5.11
C MET A 797 47.39 20.94 -4.26
N ASN A 798 47.07 19.67 -4.61
CA ASN A 798 47.51 18.46 -3.92
C ASN A 798 47.28 18.50 -2.39
N LEU A 799 46.14 19.03 -1.97
CA LEU A 799 45.78 19.21 -0.56
C LEU A 799 45.13 17.94 -0.02
N ALA A 800 45.57 17.47 1.15
CA ALA A 800 44.95 16.36 1.87
C ALA A 800 43.70 16.82 2.63
N LEU A 801 42.64 17.22 1.90
CA LEU A 801 41.34 17.60 2.48
C LEU A 801 40.41 16.37 2.56
N PRO A 802 39.64 16.22 3.66
CA PRO A 802 38.58 15.21 3.72
C PRO A 802 37.57 15.38 2.58
N SER A 803 36.98 14.28 2.10
CA SER A 803 35.99 14.30 1.02
C SER A 803 34.78 15.19 1.34
N VAL A 804 34.38 15.26 2.61
CA VAL A 804 33.32 16.15 3.11
C VAL A 804 33.71 17.64 2.98
N CYS A 805 34.96 17.99 3.28
CA CYS A 805 35.50 19.35 3.10
C CYS A 805 35.57 19.74 1.62
N THR A 806 36.10 18.86 0.77
CA THR A 806 36.17 19.07 -0.70
C THR A 806 34.77 19.24 -1.30
N SER A 807 33.81 18.45 -0.85
CA SER A 807 32.41 18.56 -1.26
C SER A 807 31.82 19.91 -0.83
N ALA A 808 32.01 20.32 0.43
CA ALA A 808 31.53 21.60 0.94
C ALA A 808 32.13 22.80 0.19
N LEU A 809 33.45 22.82 -0.04
CA LEU A 809 34.15 23.90 -0.73
C LEU A 809 33.67 24.09 -2.16
N THR A 810 33.34 23.00 -2.85
CA THR A 810 32.93 23.03 -4.25
C THR A 810 31.45 23.27 -4.43
N GLN A 811 30.63 23.37 -3.38
CA GLN A 811 29.20 23.67 -3.53
C GLN A 811 28.97 25.01 -4.27
N PRO A 812 27.96 25.08 -5.16
CA PRO A 812 27.57 26.34 -5.79
C PRO A 812 27.00 27.33 -4.78
N ILE A 813 27.34 28.60 -4.95
CA ILE A 813 26.73 29.73 -4.26
C ILE A 813 25.68 30.33 -5.22
N HIS A 814 24.41 30.24 -4.85
CA HIS A 814 23.26 30.67 -5.64
C HIS A 814 23.00 32.17 -5.47
N CYS A 815 23.94 32.96 -5.94
CA CYS A 815 23.88 34.41 -6.01
C CYS A 815 23.96 34.89 -7.46
N HIS A 816 23.59 36.15 -7.69
CA HIS A 816 23.85 36.82 -8.95
C HIS A 816 25.36 36.74 -9.31
N ALA A 817 25.70 36.44 -10.56
CA ALA A 817 27.08 36.14 -10.97
C ALA A 817 28.09 37.26 -10.65
N HIS A 818 27.61 38.50 -10.52
CA HIS A 818 28.43 39.66 -10.15
C HIS A 818 29.08 39.49 -8.77
N THR A 819 28.45 38.83 -7.79
CA THR A 819 29.03 38.68 -6.44
C THR A 819 30.33 37.87 -6.44
N LYS A 820 30.64 37.13 -7.53
CA LYS A 820 31.92 36.42 -7.68
C LYS A 820 33.12 37.38 -7.72
N THR A 821 32.95 38.63 -8.15
CA THR A 821 34.03 39.63 -8.20
C THR A 821 34.49 40.03 -6.80
N PHE A 822 33.62 39.91 -5.78
CA PHE A 822 33.91 40.29 -4.40
C PHE A 822 34.99 39.43 -3.73
N VAL A 823 35.36 38.28 -4.31
CA VAL A 823 36.47 37.42 -3.82
C VAL A 823 37.81 38.19 -3.78
N ALA A 824 38.01 39.15 -4.68
CA ALA A 824 39.29 39.85 -4.82
C ALA A 824 39.51 40.96 -3.77
N LEU A 825 38.46 41.43 -3.06
CA LEU A 825 38.44 42.55 -2.09
C LEU A 825 39.11 43.88 -2.55
N LYS A 826 39.74 43.93 -3.72
CA LYS A 826 40.57 45.05 -4.17
C LYS A 826 39.76 46.30 -4.53
N ASP A 827 38.45 46.12 -4.69
CA ASP A 827 37.50 47.14 -5.16
C ASP A 827 36.26 47.22 -4.26
N LEU A 828 36.40 47.20 -2.93
CA LEU A 828 35.31 47.64 -2.06
C LEU A 828 35.27 49.17 -2.05
N PRO A 829 34.47 49.79 -2.94
CA PRO A 829 33.60 50.86 -2.46
C PRO A 829 32.26 51.00 -3.21
N VAL A 830 31.23 51.42 -2.45
CA VAL A 830 30.27 52.49 -2.79
C VAL A 830 29.59 52.39 -4.16
N SER A 831 28.31 52.02 -4.13
CA SER A 831 27.27 52.08 -5.17
C SER A 831 27.60 51.45 -6.52
N LEU A 832 26.83 50.41 -6.90
CA LEU A 832 26.94 49.80 -8.23
C LEU A 832 26.40 50.69 -9.36
N GLY A 833 25.80 51.86 -9.04
CA GLY A 833 25.26 52.83 -10.02
C GLY A 833 24.03 52.35 -10.81
N ASP A 834 23.66 51.07 -10.68
CA ASP A 834 22.52 50.44 -11.30
C ASP A 834 21.60 49.84 -10.22
N PRO A 835 20.48 50.50 -9.90
CA PRO A 835 19.53 50.02 -8.91
C PRO A 835 18.98 48.62 -9.20
N SER A 836 18.83 48.25 -10.48
CA SER A 836 18.30 46.94 -10.86
C SER A 836 19.31 45.82 -10.61
N LEU A 837 20.59 46.09 -10.83
CA LEU A 837 21.67 45.17 -10.51
C LEU A 837 21.87 45.06 -8.99
N THR A 838 21.78 46.17 -8.25
CA THR A 838 21.84 46.16 -6.79
C THR A 838 20.69 45.34 -6.20
N ASP A 839 19.45 45.52 -6.68
CA ASP A 839 18.30 44.72 -6.26
C ASP A 839 18.45 43.24 -6.60
N ALA A 840 19.04 42.89 -7.76
CA ALA A 840 19.31 41.51 -8.12
C ALA A 840 20.41 40.87 -7.26
N ILE A 841 21.43 41.63 -6.86
CA ILE A 841 22.49 41.16 -5.96
C ILE A 841 21.96 41.00 -4.54
N CYS A 842 21.14 41.93 -4.08
CA CYS A 842 20.60 42.00 -2.72
C CYS A 842 19.32 41.20 -2.53
N ASP A 843 19.07 40.24 -3.42
CA ASP A 843 18.03 39.25 -3.23
C ASP A 843 18.30 38.45 -1.94
N PRO A 844 17.32 38.32 -1.04
CA PRO A 844 17.48 37.58 0.21
C PRO A 844 18.01 36.14 0.02
N SER A 845 17.65 35.48 -1.09
CA SER A 845 18.10 34.11 -1.39
C SER A 845 19.62 34.00 -1.56
N CYS A 846 20.28 35.09 -1.99
CA CYS A 846 21.73 35.14 -2.09
C CYS A 846 22.38 35.17 -0.70
N GLY A 847 21.84 35.99 0.22
CA GLY A 847 22.30 36.03 1.62
C GLY A 847 22.20 34.67 2.31
N ASP A 848 21.07 33.97 2.12
CA ASP A 848 20.86 32.62 2.67
C ASP A 848 21.82 31.59 2.07
N SER A 849 22.07 31.66 0.75
CA SER A 849 23.01 30.77 0.07
C SER A 849 24.46 30.98 0.54
N LEU A 850 24.88 32.24 0.71
CA LEU A 850 26.20 32.59 1.24
C LEU A 850 26.40 32.12 2.67
N LYS A 851 25.38 32.31 3.52
CA LYS A 851 25.39 31.83 4.90
C LYS A 851 25.53 30.30 4.96
N THR A 852 24.68 29.60 4.21
CA THR A 852 24.68 28.15 4.15
C THR A 852 26.02 27.60 3.68
N TRP A 853 26.59 28.18 2.61
CA TRP A 853 27.90 27.79 2.11
C TRP A 853 28.99 27.99 3.16
N SER A 854 29.00 29.16 3.82
CA SER A 854 30.02 29.50 4.82
C SER A 854 29.95 28.61 6.06
N ASP A 855 28.76 28.37 6.58
CA ASP A 855 28.55 27.50 7.75
C ASP A 855 29.00 26.06 7.43
N ARG A 856 28.65 25.53 6.25
CA ARG A 856 29.06 24.20 5.79
C ARG A 856 30.57 24.07 5.63
N VAL A 857 31.24 25.04 5.01
CA VAL A 857 32.70 25.00 4.83
C VAL A 857 33.42 25.13 6.17
N THR A 858 32.91 25.97 7.07
CA THR A 858 33.51 26.16 8.40
C THR A 858 33.46 24.86 9.21
N LEU A 859 32.33 24.16 9.18
CA LEU A 859 32.15 22.88 9.86
C LEU A 859 32.93 21.74 9.18
N ALA A 860 32.76 21.58 7.87
CA ALA A 860 33.32 20.45 7.13
C ALA A 860 34.85 20.49 7.01
N CYS A 861 35.45 21.66 7.11
CA CYS A 861 36.89 21.87 6.96
C CYS A 861 37.57 22.32 8.26
N GLU A 862 36.96 22.07 9.43
CA GLU A 862 37.55 22.40 10.73
C GLU A 862 38.95 21.78 10.88
N GLY A 863 39.91 22.59 11.36
CA GLY A 863 41.30 22.14 11.54
C GLY A 863 42.14 22.06 10.25
N HIS A 864 41.58 22.34 9.07
CA HIS A 864 42.30 22.36 7.80
C HIS A 864 42.53 23.78 7.29
N THR A 865 43.60 23.96 6.50
CA THR A 865 43.93 25.23 5.83
C THR A 865 44.16 25.02 4.34
N ILE A 866 43.93 26.07 3.55
CA ILE A 866 44.27 26.13 2.13
C ILE A 866 45.28 27.25 1.94
N SER A 867 46.54 26.92 1.63
CA SER A 867 47.64 27.89 1.54
C SER A 867 47.75 28.74 2.82
N ASP A 868 47.76 28.09 3.99
CA ASP A 868 47.80 28.71 5.33
C ASP A 868 46.64 29.66 5.68
N MET A 869 45.56 29.63 4.89
CA MET A 869 44.36 30.44 5.12
C MET A 869 43.16 29.55 5.49
N PRO A 870 42.19 30.11 6.24
CA PRO A 870 40.92 29.42 6.48
C PRO A 870 40.22 29.04 5.16
N PRO A 871 39.74 27.79 5.00
CA PRO A 871 39.09 27.31 3.77
C PRO A 871 37.89 28.17 3.34
N ALA A 872 37.17 28.75 4.31
CA ALA A 872 36.02 29.63 4.08
C ALA A 872 36.39 31.02 3.53
N LEU A 873 37.66 31.46 3.61
CA LEU A 873 38.06 32.86 3.38
C LEU A 873 37.54 33.44 2.06
N ARG A 874 37.60 32.69 0.95
CA ARG A 874 37.14 33.19 -0.36
C ARG A 874 35.63 33.46 -0.38
N GLY A 875 34.81 32.58 0.21
CA GLY A 875 33.37 32.82 0.31
C GLY A 875 33.02 33.87 1.36
N SER A 876 33.76 33.95 2.47
CA SER A 876 33.59 35.02 3.46
C SER A 876 33.84 36.41 2.87
N ARG A 877 34.76 36.56 1.91
CA ARG A 877 34.98 37.81 1.17
C ARG A 877 33.79 38.18 0.30
N VAL A 878 33.19 37.20 -0.36
CA VAL A 878 31.95 37.40 -1.13
C VAL A 878 30.83 37.86 -0.21
N TRP A 879 30.68 37.21 0.94
CA TRP A 879 29.65 37.55 1.91
C TRP A 879 29.86 38.94 2.51
N ALA A 880 31.09 39.33 2.81
CA ALA A 880 31.39 40.69 3.23
C ALA A 880 31.03 41.73 2.16
N GLY A 881 31.33 41.45 0.88
CA GLY A 881 30.95 42.31 -0.24
C GLY A 881 29.43 42.45 -0.39
N TYR A 882 28.69 41.34 -0.26
CA TYR A 882 27.23 41.33 -0.24
C TYR A 882 26.67 42.19 0.91
N ASN A 883 27.15 41.99 2.13
CA ASN A 883 26.66 42.73 3.31
C ASN A 883 26.87 44.24 3.19
N VAL A 884 27.99 44.69 2.63
CA VAL A 884 28.27 46.11 2.42
C VAL A 884 27.40 46.69 1.29
N THR A 885 27.23 45.94 0.19
CA THR A 885 26.42 46.36 -0.97
C THR A 885 24.93 46.44 -0.62
N CYS A 886 24.45 45.53 0.23
CA CYS A 886 23.02 45.36 0.52
C CYS A 886 22.57 46.03 1.83
N LEU A 887 23.46 46.78 2.47
CA LEU A 887 23.10 47.57 3.64
C LEU A 887 22.12 48.68 3.22
N ARG A 888 20.98 48.78 3.90
CA ARG A 888 19.97 49.84 3.67
C ARG A 888 19.84 50.75 4.89
N ASP A 889 19.57 52.03 4.64
CA ASP A 889 19.19 52.99 5.68
C ASP A 889 17.77 52.62 6.18
N PRO A 890 17.57 52.33 7.47
CA PRO A 890 16.27 51.95 8.01
C PRO A 890 15.17 53.02 7.85
N SER A 891 15.56 54.28 7.66
CA SER A 891 14.64 55.42 7.60
C SER A 891 14.16 55.75 6.18
N SER A 892 15.04 55.65 5.18
CA SER A 892 14.73 55.92 3.77
C SER A 892 14.47 54.65 2.96
N GLY A 893 14.96 53.50 3.42
CA GLY A 893 14.96 52.24 2.67
C GLY A 893 15.96 52.20 1.51
N GLU A 894 16.77 53.24 1.31
CA GLU A 894 17.78 53.32 0.26
C GLU A 894 19.04 52.53 0.63
N TYR A 895 19.75 52.02 -0.37
CA TYR A 895 21.04 51.37 -0.13
C TYR A 895 22.07 52.40 0.37
N CYS A 896 22.80 52.05 1.43
CA CYS A 896 23.88 52.86 2.00
C CYS A 896 25.12 52.92 1.09
N SER A 897 25.14 52.12 0.01
CA SER A 897 26.24 52.00 -0.94
C SER A 897 26.21 53.07 -2.00
#